data_AF-A0AAE0K2B9-F1
#
_entry.id   AF-A0AAE0K2B9-F1
#
_cell.length_a   1.000
_cell.length_b   1.000
_cell.length_c   1.000
_cell.angle_alpha   90.00
_cell.angle_beta   90.00
_cell.angle_gamma   90.00
#
_symmetry.space_group_name_H-M   'P 1'
#
loop_
_entity.id
_entity.type
_entity.pdbx_description
1 polymer ?
#
loop_
_entity_poly.entity_id
_entity_poly.type
_entity_poly.pdbx_seq_one_letter_code
_entity_poly.pdbx_strand_id
1 'polypeptide(L)'
;MPPTNLYWREFTRDGSDDVDHVADAAFLSANFVDFFGNWLQQGSNSSAASFHDLLTIFWNGSEANPSLYKVHMFMVADGSFVTADQRPKAEWFRFNPHVRLAAVVSLPDKDPFSTSQSEWTLCIVASSRIHSEHRFLQVAAWNGLTFRFYQRDQISGIASWNLFGSSTEAFGERAYLGPFNGHVNGAIIMKELHDPWIHWFNTASSVDFTQCFSPEEVTELSSAPYITQPGGAILSQLTEGPGVLEDMITTGVSNWFKQRQKTDFFDASSKLLSSPRNIPRWVAHLLLTTTINIVAARMESDGDTFQIPLDHFYDNELLQNVLGNLLDEAPTLDVSVNPTDYQTAIAKIGLSMLQEVTPITKGPKPQDYIELPTTTLGFDKRDRDPKVLAFGVLARNSEGQARFNILQSSFEDAQGVSKMQQLKKQGPNNFIGLFSRDTFNAIMMLDFWNPVYSWRRGILMQYVPQTTTWNGTSYDLETRFIQNVSNSPQAKNKQADSPEFQFLQLLKVDLATHQKNIAKYFAAVHDYVETSEAAVQALVDYLSLAESRRRIYRPLPLDEFGSSMPYALKIPADAPPLEMTASGRVQTMPARGQDFLKKWTSSLAGVNPRVVPDTSAQVAGGPLPISALPRPSLLSLPCQSSLDSTTTAAVLASRGCPYGKRTFVNRVPRN
;
A
#
# COMPACT_ATOMS: atom_id res chain seq x y z
N MET A 1 15.61 -9.36 33.38
CA MET A 1 14.37 -8.68 33.81
C MET A 1 13.23 -9.69 33.79
N PRO A 2 12.16 -9.54 34.60
CA PRO A 2 10.97 -10.39 34.45
C PRO A 2 10.35 -10.18 33.05
N PRO A 3 9.68 -11.20 32.49
CA PRO A 3 9.02 -11.07 31.20
C PRO A 3 7.98 -9.95 31.25
N THR A 4 7.96 -9.10 30.22
CA THR A 4 6.91 -8.10 30.04
C THR A 4 5.62 -8.81 29.63
N ASN A 5 4.49 -8.26 30.08
CA ASN A 5 3.17 -8.74 29.65
C ASN A 5 3.06 -8.60 28.11
N LEU A 6 2.46 -9.60 27.49
CA LEU A 6 2.07 -9.56 26.09
C LEU A 6 0.64 -9.02 25.99
N TYR A 7 0.35 -8.32 24.90
CA TYR A 7 -0.93 -7.65 24.69
C TYR A 7 -1.55 -8.05 23.35
N TRP A 8 -2.84 -7.77 23.19
CA TRP A 8 -3.52 -7.74 21.91
C TRP A 8 -4.42 -6.52 21.81
N ARG A 9 -4.58 -5.99 20.59
CA ARG A 9 -5.41 -4.81 20.33
C ARG A 9 -6.76 -5.18 19.75
N GLU A 10 -7.79 -4.60 20.34
CA GLU A 10 -9.14 -4.56 19.80
C GLU A 10 -9.35 -3.24 19.04
N PHE A 11 -9.67 -3.35 17.75
CA PHE A 11 -9.96 -2.19 16.90
C PHE A 11 -11.45 -1.89 16.89
N THR A 12 -11.79 -0.62 17.01
CA THR A 12 -13.19 -0.18 17.03
C THR A 12 -13.64 0.32 15.65
N ARG A 13 -14.95 0.35 15.42
CA ARG A 13 -15.58 0.86 14.17
C ARG A 13 -16.55 2.00 14.40
N ASP A 14 -16.82 2.32 15.66
CA ASP A 14 -17.80 3.32 16.06
C ASP A 14 -17.16 4.68 16.32
N GLY A 15 -15.84 4.77 16.15
CA GLY A 15 -15.12 5.92 16.63
C GLY A 15 -15.00 5.86 18.16
N SER A 16 -14.44 4.80 18.73
CA SER A 16 -13.91 4.81 20.10
C SER A 16 -12.41 4.44 20.07
N ASP A 17 -11.62 4.91 21.03
CA ASP A 17 -10.19 4.58 21.05
C ASP A 17 -10.01 3.06 21.06
N ASP A 18 -9.06 2.55 20.27
CA ASP A 18 -8.70 1.13 20.28
C ASP A 18 -8.29 0.70 21.70
N VAL A 19 -8.58 -0.55 22.05
CA VAL A 19 -8.38 -1.07 23.40
C VAL A 19 -7.28 -2.12 23.42
N ASP A 20 -6.25 -1.89 24.24
CA ASP A 20 -5.20 -2.88 24.50
C ASP A 20 -5.58 -3.75 25.69
N HIS A 21 -5.56 -5.07 25.46
CA HIS A 21 -5.86 -6.08 26.47
C HIS A 21 -4.61 -6.87 26.81
N VAL A 22 -4.40 -7.18 28.09
CA VAL A 22 -3.37 -8.15 28.48
C VAL A 22 -3.77 -9.51 27.91
N ALA A 23 -2.85 -10.17 27.21
CA ALA A 23 -3.07 -11.50 26.67
C ALA A 23 -3.03 -12.53 27.82
N ASP A 24 -4.20 -13.04 28.20
CA ASP A 24 -4.30 -14.13 29.17
C ASP A 24 -3.81 -15.46 28.57
N ALA A 25 -3.70 -16.49 29.42
CA ALA A 25 -3.19 -17.79 29.00
C ALA A 25 -4.02 -18.44 27.86
N ALA A 26 -5.34 -18.24 27.85
CA ALA A 26 -6.19 -18.78 26.80
C ALA A 26 -5.96 -18.06 25.47
N PHE A 27 -5.84 -16.73 25.51
CA PHE A 27 -5.54 -15.92 24.33
C PHE A 27 -4.17 -16.23 23.75
N LEU A 28 -3.14 -16.33 24.60
CA LEU A 28 -1.78 -16.69 24.20
C LEU A 28 -1.77 -18.05 23.48
N SER A 29 -2.38 -19.07 24.08
CA SER A 29 -2.44 -20.42 23.50
C SER A 29 -3.20 -20.48 22.17
N ALA A 30 -4.13 -19.56 21.90
CA ALA A 30 -4.91 -19.57 20.67
C ALA A 30 -4.31 -18.70 19.56
N ASN A 31 -3.62 -17.61 19.92
CA ASN A 31 -3.25 -16.56 18.97
C ASN A 31 -1.73 -16.38 18.80
N PHE A 32 -0.92 -16.65 19.83
CA PHE A 32 0.54 -16.52 19.78
C PHE A 32 1.19 -17.86 19.40
N VAL A 33 0.71 -18.49 18.33
CA VAL A 33 0.99 -19.88 17.96
C VAL A 33 1.96 -20.05 16.79
N ASP A 34 2.28 -18.96 16.09
CA ASP A 34 3.36 -18.90 15.11
C ASP A 34 4.74 -18.89 15.82
N PHE A 35 5.82 -18.92 15.04
CA PHE A 35 7.17 -18.92 15.60
C PHE A 35 7.43 -17.71 16.51
N PHE A 36 7.09 -16.49 16.07
CA PHE A 36 7.40 -15.28 16.85
C PHE A 36 6.52 -15.17 18.10
N GLY A 37 5.23 -15.46 17.98
CA GLY A 37 4.33 -15.51 19.12
C GLY A 37 4.78 -16.51 20.20
N ASN A 38 5.23 -17.70 19.80
CA ASN A 38 5.79 -18.69 20.74
C ASN A 38 7.12 -18.23 21.31
N TRP A 39 7.98 -17.63 20.48
CA TRP A 39 9.29 -17.12 20.90
C TRP A 39 9.15 -16.02 21.96
N LEU A 40 8.20 -15.10 21.81
CA LEU A 40 7.92 -14.04 22.79
C LEU A 40 7.52 -14.58 24.18
N GLN A 41 6.90 -15.75 24.24
CA GLN A 41 6.44 -16.38 25.50
C GLN A 41 7.59 -17.06 26.27
N GLN A 42 8.79 -17.15 25.70
CA GLN A 42 9.92 -17.86 26.29
C GLN A 42 10.87 -16.92 27.04
N GLY A 43 11.23 -17.30 28.27
CA GLY A 43 12.26 -16.63 29.05
C GLY A 43 12.04 -15.12 29.16
N SER A 44 13.01 -14.34 28.68
CA SER A 44 12.96 -12.88 28.64
C SER A 44 12.86 -12.31 27.22
N ASN A 45 12.44 -13.11 26.24
CA ASN A 45 12.40 -12.68 24.84
C ASN A 45 11.45 -11.49 24.60
N SER A 46 10.34 -11.42 25.35
CA SER A 46 9.42 -10.27 25.31
C SER A 46 10.06 -8.95 25.75
N SER A 47 11.24 -8.97 26.37
CA SER A 47 12.00 -7.78 26.73
C SER A 47 12.83 -7.19 25.58
N ALA A 48 12.91 -7.84 24.41
CA ALA A 48 13.54 -7.25 23.23
C ALA A 48 12.71 -6.05 22.74
N ALA A 49 13.13 -4.85 23.11
CA ALA A 49 12.33 -3.63 22.97
C ALA A 49 12.84 -2.68 21.87
N SER A 50 14.00 -2.94 21.28
CA SER A 50 14.54 -2.20 20.14
C SER A 50 14.82 -3.11 18.95
N PHE A 51 15.01 -2.50 17.76
CA PHE A 51 15.42 -3.25 16.57
C PHE A 51 16.74 -3.98 16.80
N HIS A 52 17.69 -3.33 17.48
CA HIS A 52 18.98 -3.91 17.82
C HIS A 52 18.88 -5.11 18.75
N ASP A 53 18.07 -5.02 19.81
CA ASP A 53 17.91 -6.14 20.75
C ASP A 53 17.35 -7.37 20.04
N LEU A 54 16.36 -7.15 19.15
CA LEU A 54 15.71 -8.21 18.42
C LEU A 54 16.63 -8.81 17.34
N LEU A 55 17.23 -7.97 16.50
CA LEU A 55 18.03 -8.45 15.38
C LEU A 55 19.35 -9.08 15.81
N THR A 56 19.94 -8.63 16.92
CA THR A 56 21.17 -9.26 17.44
C THR A 56 20.95 -10.73 17.78
N ILE A 57 19.76 -11.12 18.23
CA ILE A 57 19.43 -12.52 18.54
C ILE A 57 19.44 -13.37 17.26
N PHE A 58 18.77 -12.90 16.20
CA PHE A 58 18.71 -13.63 14.94
C PHE A 58 20.03 -13.61 14.19
N TRP A 59 20.76 -12.49 14.24
CA TRP A 59 22.09 -12.38 13.65
C TRP A 59 23.10 -13.31 14.33
N ASN A 60 23.16 -13.31 15.67
CA ASN A 60 24.06 -14.24 16.37
C ASN A 60 23.71 -15.71 16.08
N GLY A 61 22.43 -16.00 15.85
CA GLY A 61 21.99 -17.33 15.41
C GLY A 61 22.38 -17.63 13.96
N SER A 62 22.42 -16.64 13.05
CA SER A 62 22.91 -16.86 11.69
C SER A 62 24.41 -17.12 11.63
N GLU A 63 25.17 -16.50 12.54
CA GLU A 63 26.63 -16.68 12.68
C GLU A 63 27.03 -17.93 13.49
N ALA A 64 26.06 -18.67 14.04
CA ALA A 64 26.35 -19.91 14.79
C ALA A 64 26.87 -21.03 13.89
N ASN A 65 27.47 -22.07 14.48
CA ASN A 65 27.88 -23.28 13.77
C ASN A 65 27.31 -24.54 14.45
N PRO A 66 26.30 -25.20 13.84
CA PRO A 66 25.66 -24.85 12.58
C PRO A 66 24.81 -23.57 12.70
N SER A 67 24.61 -22.89 11.58
CA SER A 67 23.74 -21.70 11.53
C SER A 67 22.31 -22.08 11.93
N LEU A 68 21.66 -21.22 12.70
CA LEU A 68 20.29 -21.40 13.17
C LEU A 68 19.28 -20.64 12.34
N TYR A 69 19.70 -19.55 11.68
CA TYR A 69 18.84 -18.66 10.91
C TYR A 69 19.53 -18.16 9.65
N LYS A 70 18.73 -17.78 8.66
CA LYS A 70 19.15 -16.95 7.53
C LYS A 70 18.59 -15.55 7.74
N VAL A 71 19.42 -14.51 7.60
CA VAL A 71 19.01 -13.11 7.79
C VAL A 71 19.35 -12.32 6.53
N HIS A 72 18.31 -11.78 5.90
CA HIS A 72 18.40 -10.86 4.78
C HIS A 72 18.12 -9.44 5.27
N MET A 73 18.93 -8.46 4.87
CA MET A 73 18.86 -7.07 5.36
C MET A 73 18.69 -6.10 4.20
N PHE A 74 17.69 -5.23 4.32
CA PHE A 74 17.32 -4.23 3.33
C PHE A 74 17.12 -2.87 3.99
N MET A 75 17.22 -1.82 3.19
CA MET A 75 16.95 -0.45 3.62
C MET A 75 16.18 0.29 2.53
N VAL A 76 15.23 1.11 2.94
CA VAL A 76 14.53 2.07 2.08
C VAL A 76 14.57 3.45 2.73
N ALA A 77 14.66 4.49 1.92
CA ALA A 77 14.52 5.86 2.39
C ALA A 77 13.74 6.69 1.34
N ASP A 78 12.55 7.15 1.72
CA ASP A 78 11.66 7.92 0.83
C ASP A 78 12.29 9.25 0.37
N GLY A 79 13.30 9.76 1.07
CA GLY A 79 14.06 10.96 0.70
C GLY A 79 15.49 10.69 0.23
N SER A 80 15.86 9.44 -0.10
CA SER A 80 17.25 9.03 -0.40
C SER A 80 17.95 9.90 -1.45
N PHE A 81 17.19 10.34 -2.44
CA PHE A 81 17.66 11.05 -3.61
C PHE A 81 17.74 12.59 -3.43
N VAL A 82 17.38 13.11 -2.23
CA VAL A 82 17.54 14.53 -1.89
C VAL A 82 18.93 14.78 -1.34
N THR A 83 19.77 15.43 -2.14
CA THR A 83 21.16 15.75 -1.76
C THR A 83 21.21 16.91 -0.76
N ALA A 84 22.28 16.98 0.04
CA ALA A 84 22.41 17.99 1.09
C ALA A 84 22.33 19.46 0.59
N ASP A 85 22.74 19.72 -0.66
CA ASP A 85 22.66 21.02 -1.32
C ASP A 85 21.24 21.40 -1.79
N GLN A 86 20.37 20.41 -2.04
CA GLN A 86 18.97 20.63 -2.42
C GLN A 86 18.08 20.94 -1.21
N ARG A 87 18.50 20.58 0.01
CA ARG A 87 17.69 20.73 1.23
C ARG A 87 17.54 22.21 1.61
N PRO A 88 16.35 22.65 2.05
CA PRO A 88 16.21 23.94 2.70
C PRO A 88 17.15 24.02 3.91
N LYS A 89 18.12 24.95 3.90
CA LYS A 89 19.12 25.13 4.98
C LYS A 89 18.61 25.94 6.17
N ALA A 90 17.30 26.06 6.29
CA ALA A 90 16.67 26.99 7.23
C ALA A 90 16.34 26.30 8.55
N GLU A 91 16.47 27.02 9.67
CA GLU A 91 16.25 26.47 11.02
C GLU A 91 14.83 25.94 11.25
N TRP A 92 13.83 26.44 10.51
CA TRP A 92 12.44 25.98 10.59
C TRP A 92 12.21 24.63 9.88
N PHE A 93 13.18 24.17 9.08
CA PHE A 93 13.07 22.97 8.26
C PHE A 93 14.05 21.90 8.75
N ARG A 94 13.51 20.74 9.15
CA ARG A 94 14.31 19.56 9.47
C ARG A 94 14.03 18.47 8.45
N PHE A 95 15.01 18.18 7.61
CA PHE A 95 14.91 17.10 6.65
C PHE A 95 14.71 15.75 7.35
N ASN A 96 13.75 14.98 6.87
CA ASN A 96 13.47 13.62 7.32
C ASN A 96 13.39 12.71 6.08
N PRO A 97 14.41 11.89 5.82
CA PRO A 97 14.43 10.98 4.67
C PRO A 97 13.54 9.74 4.85
N HIS A 98 12.86 9.61 6.00
CA HIS A 98 11.98 8.47 6.31
C HIS A 98 12.66 7.10 6.12
N VAL A 99 13.88 6.96 6.65
CA VAL A 99 14.63 5.71 6.60
C VAL A 99 13.90 4.60 7.34
N ARG A 100 13.86 3.43 6.70
CA ARG A 100 13.43 2.16 7.29
C ARG A 100 14.46 1.08 7.03
N LEU A 101 14.68 0.28 8.05
CA LEU A 101 15.43 -0.96 7.97
C LEU A 101 14.42 -2.11 7.95
N ALA A 102 14.62 -3.04 7.03
CA ALA A 102 13.81 -4.24 6.90
C ALA A 102 14.70 -5.47 6.96
N ALA A 103 14.27 -6.48 7.72
CA ALA A 103 14.93 -7.77 7.77
C ALA A 103 13.95 -8.88 7.42
N VAL A 104 14.39 -9.85 6.62
CA VAL A 104 13.69 -11.11 6.39
C VAL A 104 14.49 -12.23 7.03
N VAL A 105 13.90 -12.87 8.04
CA VAL A 105 14.53 -13.96 8.80
C VAL A 105 13.82 -15.28 8.50
N SER A 106 14.57 -16.32 8.15
CA SER A 106 14.05 -17.68 7.91
C SER A 106 15.01 -18.74 8.48
N LEU A 107 14.67 -20.01 8.25
CA LEU A 107 15.59 -21.12 8.54
C LEU A 107 16.75 -21.14 7.51
N PRO A 108 17.97 -21.58 7.89
CA PRO A 108 19.21 -21.44 7.10
C PRO A 108 19.11 -21.92 5.64
N ASP A 109 18.45 -23.05 5.43
CA ASP A 109 18.34 -23.72 4.13
C ASP A 109 16.96 -23.59 3.49
N LYS A 110 16.16 -22.59 3.93
CA LYS A 110 14.77 -22.43 3.51
C LYS A 110 14.52 -21.06 2.92
N ASP A 111 13.85 -21.08 1.77
CA ASP A 111 13.36 -19.87 1.15
C ASP A 111 12.25 -19.24 1.99
N PRO A 112 12.24 -17.89 2.12
CA PRO A 112 11.16 -17.17 2.77
C PRO A 112 9.78 -17.49 2.20
N PHE A 113 8.78 -17.46 3.08
CA PHE A 113 7.35 -17.60 2.76
C PHE A 113 6.92 -18.93 2.12
N SER A 114 7.64 -20.02 2.39
CA SER A 114 7.22 -21.39 2.09
C SER A 114 5.79 -21.70 2.57
N THR A 115 5.09 -22.63 1.91
CA THR A 115 3.76 -23.11 2.35
C THR A 115 3.83 -24.24 3.40
N SER A 116 5.03 -24.63 3.85
CA SER A 116 5.19 -25.64 4.91
C SER A 116 4.95 -25.03 6.29
N GLN A 117 4.17 -25.71 7.13
CA GLN A 117 3.93 -25.27 8.52
C GLN A 117 5.09 -25.58 9.47
N SER A 118 6.06 -26.39 9.04
CA SER A 118 7.32 -26.59 9.77
C SER A 118 8.35 -25.50 9.48
N GLU A 119 8.04 -24.59 8.55
CA GLU A 119 8.90 -23.50 8.11
C GLU A 119 8.22 -22.18 8.46
N TRP A 120 9.02 -21.16 8.73
CA TRP A 120 8.51 -19.85 9.14
C TRP A 120 9.37 -18.74 8.53
N THR A 121 8.80 -17.54 8.52
CA THR A 121 9.50 -16.34 8.06
C THR A 121 9.08 -15.16 8.91
N LEU A 122 10.02 -14.32 9.31
CA LEU A 122 9.76 -13.05 9.98
C LEU A 122 10.13 -11.91 9.05
N CYS A 123 9.24 -10.94 8.89
CA CYS A 123 9.54 -9.63 8.34
C CYS A 123 9.62 -8.65 9.50
N ILE A 124 10.80 -8.09 9.77
CA ILE A 124 11.03 -7.16 10.87
C ILE A 124 11.31 -5.78 10.26
N VAL A 125 10.54 -4.76 10.64
CA VAL A 125 10.72 -3.40 10.10
C VAL A 125 10.83 -2.40 11.23
N ALA A 126 11.80 -1.49 11.15
CA ALA A 126 12.04 -0.44 12.13
C ALA A 126 12.63 0.83 11.49
N SER A 127 12.77 1.90 12.28
CA SER A 127 13.47 3.12 11.86
C SER A 127 15.00 2.98 11.92
N SER A 128 15.72 3.99 11.42
CA SER A 128 17.19 4.12 11.50
C SER A 128 17.78 4.19 12.92
N ARG A 129 16.95 4.38 13.95
CA ARG A 129 17.36 4.53 15.36
C ARG A 129 17.26 3.18 16.05
N ILE A 130 18.22 2.32 15.75
CA ILE A 130 18.15 0.89 16.02
C ILE A 130 18.06 0.53 17.51
N HIS A 131 18.54 1.40 18.40
CA HIS A 131 18.48 1.20 19.86
C HIS A 131 17.25 1.83 20.53
N SER A 132 16.38 2.51 19.77
CA SER A 132 15.27 3.24 20.38
C SER A 132 14.09 2.33 20.71
N GLU A 133 13.69 2.30 21.98
CA GLU A 133 12.44 1.68 22.44
C GLU A 133 11.20 2.56 22.17
N HIS A 134 11.37 3.76 21.63
CA HIS A 134 10.27 4.69 21.36
C HIS A 134 9.90 4.77 19.88
N ARG A 135 10.79 4.33 19.00
CA ARG A 135 10.53 4.28 17.56
C ARG A 135 9.74 3.04 17.18
N PHE A 136 9.08 3.10 16.04
CA PHE A 136 8.25 1.98 15.60
C PHE A 136 9.13 0.74 15.37
N LEU A 137 8.60 -0.41 15.73
CA LEU A 137 9.17 -1.72 15.48
C LEU A 137 8.00 -2.69 15.27
N GLN A 138 7.96 -3.31 14.11
CA GLN A 138 6.88 -4.20 13.69
C GLN A 138 7.44 -5.53 13.20
N VAL A 139 6.69 -6.60 13.42
CA VAL A 139 7.02 -7.95 12.96
C VAL A 139 5.79 -8.57 12.30
N ALA A 140 5.91 -8.94 11.03
CA ALA A 140 4.95 -9.84 10.39
C ALA A 140 5.54 -11.25 10.39
N ALA A 141 4.86 -12.18 11.04
CA ALA A 141 5.32 -13.56 11.20
C ALA A 141 4.46 -14.52 10.38
N TRP A 142 5.09 -15.22 9.45
CA TRP A 142 4.50 -16.22 8.57
C TRP A 142 4.77 -17.63 9.08
N ASN A 143 3.73 -18.47 9.09
CA ASN A 143 3.79 -19.86 9.56
C ASN A 143 3.45 -20.91 8.48
N GLY A 144 3.57 -20.55 7.19
CA GLY A 144 3.16 -21.41 6.07
C GLY A 144 1.70 -21.28 5.64
N LEU A 145 0.86 -20.64 6.45
CA LEU A 145 -0.57 -20.48 6.19
C LEU A 145 -1.05 -19.02 6.28
N THR A 146 -0.62 -18.30 7.31
CA THR A 146 -1.16 -17.00 7.71
C THR A 146 -0.05 -16.11 8.24
N PHE A 147 -0.10 -14.81 7.95
CA PHE A 147 0.66 -13.80 8.69
C PHE A 147 -0.03 -13.42 9.99
N ARG A 148 0.76 -13.25 11.05
CA ARG A 148 0.39 -12.55 12.29
C ARG A 148 1.20 -11.27 12.40
N PHE A 149 0.53 -10.18 12.75
CA PHE A 149 1.13 -8.85 12.79
C PHE A 149 1.33 -8.41 14.23
N TYR A 150 2.58 -8.15 14.59
CA TYR A 150 3.00 -7.70 15.90
C TYR A 150 3.59 -6.30 15.80
N GLN A 151 3.36 -5.50 16.84
CA GLN A 151 4.00 -4.21 17.00
C GLN A 151 4.47 -4.04 18.44
N ARG A 152 5.63 -3.40 18.60
CA ARG A 152 6.07 -2.90 19.89
C ARG A 152 5.42 -1.53 20.13
N ASP A 153 4.62 -1.45 21.18
CA ASP A 153 3.89 -0.25 21.58
C ASP A 153 4.30 0.24 22.98
N GLN A 154 4.00 1.51 23.27
CA GLN A 154 4.15 2.10 24.59
C GLN A 154 2.83 1.96 25.37
N ILE A 155 2.62 0.80 26.01
CA ILE A 155 1.40 0.49 26.76
C ILE A 155 1.63 0.90 28.21
N SER A 156 0.84 1.87 28.69
CA SER A 156 1.02 2.46 30.03
C SER A 156 2.41 3.08 30.29
N GLY A 157 3.13 3.47 29.24
CA GLY A 157 4.50 3.98 29.34
C GLY A 157 5.58 2.90 29.42
N ILE A 158 5.23 1.64 29.16
CA ILE A 158 6.15 0.51 29.09
C ILE A 158 6.16 -0.02 27.66
N ALA A 159 7.34 -0.22 27.08
CA ALA A 159 7.49 -0.90 25.80
C ALA A 159 7.03 -2.36 25.92
N SER A 160 5.97 -2.72 25.19
CA SER A 160 5.35 -4.04 25.23
C SER A 160 5.00 -4.54 23.83
N TRP A 161 5.08 -5.85 23.63
CA TRP A 161 4.66 -6.49 22.37
C TRP A 161 3.15 -6.68 22.34
N ASN A 162 2.56 -6.31 21.21
CA ASN A 162 1.12 -6.29 21.00
C ASN A 162 0.77 -7.02 19.69
N LEU A 163 -0.16 -7.98 19.75
CA LEU A 163 -0.72 -8.63 18.57
C LEU A 163 -1.83 -7.76 17.97
N PHE A 164 -1.63 -7.35 16.73
CA PHE A 164 -2.55 -6.50 15.97
C PHE A 164 -3.51 -7.31 15.09
N GLY A 165 -3.26 -8.59 14.87
CA GLY A 165 -4.21 -9.47 14.19
C GLY A 165 -3.58 -10.50 13.28
N SER A 166 -4.44 -11.25 12.61
CA SER A 166 -4.09 -12.30 11.64
C SER A 166 -4.58 -11.91 10.25
N SER A 167 -3.74 -12.09 9.23
CA SER A 167 -4.06 -11.93 7.80
C SER A 167 -5.43 -12.48 7.37
N THR A 168 -5.92 -13.55 8.00
CA THR A 168 -7.25 -14.12 7.73
C THR A 168 -8.40 -13.15 7.97
N GLU A 169 -8.21 -12.18 8.87
CA GLU A 169 -9.20 -11.19 9.28
C GLU A 169 -9.36 -10.04 8.27
N ALA A 170 -8.47 -9.93 7.27
CA ALA A 170 -8.47 -8.84 6.29
C ALA A 170 -9.72 -8.76 5.38
N PHE A 171 -10.49 -9.85 5.26
CA PHE A 171 -11.79 -9.85 4.54
C PHE A 171 -12.99 -9.89 5.51
N GLY A 172 -12.74 -9.93 6.82
CA GLY A 172 -13.78 -10.06 7.85
C GLY A 172 -14.09 -8.73 8.52
N GLU A 173 -14.54 -8.81 9.77
CA GLU A 173 -14.94 -7.67 10.58
C GLU A 173 -13.78 -6.71 10.91
N ARG A 174 -12.52 -7.11 10.72
CA ARG A 174 -11.35 -6.24 10.91
C ARG A 174 -10.81 -5.67 9.60
N ALA A 175 -11.46 -5.90 8.46
CA ALA A 175 -11.03 -5.36 7.18
C ALA A 175 -10.78 -3.85 7.25
N TYR A 176 -9.60 -3.42 6.81
CA TYR A 176 -9.18 -2.01 6.78
C TYR A 176 -9.01 -1.34 8.16
N LEU A 177 -8.91 -2.12 9.24
CA LEU A 177 -8.56 -1.64 10.58
C LEU A 177 -7.17 -2.16 11.00
N GLY A 178 -6.53 -1.43 11.91
CA GLY A 178 -5.26 -1.85 12.48
C GLY A 178 -4.22 -2.11 11.40
N PRO A 179 -3.58 -3.30 11.34
CA PRO A 179 -2.56 -3.60 10.33
C PRO A 179 -3.15 -3.68 8.91
N PHE A 180 -4.47 -3.88 8.78
CA PHE A 180 -5.12 -4.05 7.47
C PHE A 180 -5.42 -2.71 6.79
N ASN A 181 -5.06 -1.58 7.37
CA ASN A 181 -5.02 -0.32 6.61
C ASN A 181 -3.82 -0.31 5.63
N GLY A 182 -2.68 -0.89 6.01
CA GLY A 182 -1.50 -1.10 5.16
C GLY A 182 -1.51 -2.46 4.45
N HIS A 183 -2.03 -3.49 5.10
CA HIS A 183 -2.15 -4.85 4.57
C HIS A 183 -3.60 -5.17 4.19
N VAL A 184 -4.17 -4.39 3.27
CA VAL A 184 -5.63 -4.40 2.95
C VAL A 184 -6.18 -5.79 2.64
N ASN A 185 -5.39 -6.64 2.01
CA ASN A 185 -5.80 -8.01 1.67
C ASN A 185 -5.15 -9.09 2.55
N GLY A 186 -4.43 -8.68 3.60
CA GLY A 186 -3.78 -9.56 4.58
C GLY A 186 -2.42 -10.09 4.15
N ALA A 187 -1.95 -9.77 2.93
CA ALA A 187 -0.61 -10.11 2.50
C ALA A 187 0.43 -9.11 3.03
N ILE A 188 1.70 -9.48 2.97
CA ILE A 188 2.82 -8.54 3.09
C ILE A 188 2.91 -7.66 1.84
N ILE A 189 3.46 -6.46 1.99
CA ILE A 189 3.56 -5.46 0.92
C ILE A 189 4.97 -4.88 0.83
N MET A 190 5.32 -4.41 -0.36
CA MET A 190 6.52 -3.63 -0.66
C MET A 190 6.06 -2.42 -1.48
N LYS A 191 6.47 -1.20 -1.07
CA LYS A 191 5.99 0.06 -1.67
C LYS A 191 6.33 0.25 -3.14
N GLU A 192 7.49 -0.27 -3.53
CA GLU A 192 8.00 -0.27 -4.89
C GLU A 192 8.34 -1.72 -5.19
N LEU A 193 7.33 -2.51 -5.56
CA LEU A 193 7.56 -3.94 -5.79
C LEU A 193 8.56 -4.17 -6.92
N HIS A 194 8.36 -3.49 -8.06
CA HIS A 194 9.17 -3.68 -9.26
C HIS A 194 10.26 -2.61 -9.44
N ASP A 195 11.36 -3.01 -10.10
CA ASP A 195 12.43 -2.13 -10.57
C ASP A 195 11.85 -0.87 -11.27
N PRO A 196 12.38 0.35 -10.99
CA PRO A 196 13.78 0.65 -10.64
C PRO A 196 14.18 0.76 -9.15
N TRP A 197 13.28 0.54 -8.20
CA TRP A 197 13.55 0.58 -6.75
C TRP A 197 14.41 1.76 -6.26
N ILE A 198 14.18 2.93 -6.83
CA ILE A 198 14.94 4.17 -6.62
C ILE A 198 15.05 4.62 -5.15
N HIS A 199 14.12 4.20 -4.27
CA HIS A 199 14.16 4.52 -2.85
C HIS A 199 14.85 3.45 -2.01
N TRP A 200 15.11 2.28 -2.58
CA TRP A 200 15.75 1.18 -1.89
C TRP A 200 17.26 1.24 -2.05
N PHE A 201 17.96 0.93 -0.96
CA PHE A 201 19.41 0.83 -0.99
C PHE A 201 19.83 -0.29 -1.94
N ASN A 202 20.78 0.03 -2.82
CA ASN A 202 21.41 -0.92 -3.71
C ASN A 202 22.89 -0.53 -3.81
N THR A 203 23.80 -1.50 -3.71
CA THR A 203 25.24 -1.27 -3.82
C THR A 203 25.66 -0.75 -5.20
N ALA A 204 24.83 -1.00 -6.23
CA ALA A 204 24.99 -0.43 -7.57
C ALA A 204 24.29 0.93 -7.76
N SER A 205 23.60 1.47 -6.73
CA SER A 205 22.93 2.75 -6.82
C SER A 205 23.92 3.91 -6.93
N SER A 206 23.58 4.92 -7.72
CA SER A 206 24.28 6.21 -7.77
C SER A 206 23.89 7.14 -6.61
N VAL A 207 22.91 6.76 -5.79
CA VAL A 207 22.41 7.53 -4.65
C VAL A 207 23.29 7.30 -3.41
N ASP A 208 23.79 8.38 -2.82
CA ASP A 208 24.52 8.35 -1.56
C ASP A 208 23.56 8.32 -0.35
N PHE A 209 23.16 7.11 0.05
CA PHE A 209 22.30 6.90 1.21
C PHE A 209 22.91 7.37 2.54
N THR A 210 24.22 7.60 2.61
CA THR A 210 24.85 8.07 3.87
C THR A 210 24.36 9.45 4.27
N GLN A 211 23.90 10.26 3.30
CA GLN A 211 23.31 11.58 3.55
C GLN A 211 21.93 11.53 4.22
N CYS A 212 21.35 10.34 4.36
CA CYS A 212 20.08 10.14 5.07
C CYS A 212 20.24 10.07 6.59
N PHE A 213 21.46 9.94 7.10
CA PHE A 213 21.71 9.70 8.51
C PHE A 213 22.25 10.93 9.22
N SER A 214 21.88 11.10 10.49
CA SER A 214 22.57 12.00 11.40
C SER A 214 23.91 11.39 11.86
N PRO A 215 24.85 12.20 12.37
CA PRO A 215 26.12 11.69 12.91
C PRO A 215 25.94 10.62 14.00
N GLU A 216 24.90 10.76 14.83
CA GLU A 216 24.55 9.77 15.85
C GLU A 216 24.08 8.45 15.21
N GLU A 217 23.24 8.51 14.18
CA GLU A 217 22.79 7.31 13.45
C GLU A 217 23.95 6.61 12.77
N VAL A 218 24.87 7.36 12.16
CA VAL A 218 26.09 6.80 11.57
C VAL A 218 26.88 6.01 12.63
N THR A 219 27.01 6.56 13.84
CA THR A 219 27.71 5.88 14.94
C THR A 219 27.00 4.58 15.36
N GLU A 220 25.68 4.63 15.56
CA GLU A 220 24.87 3.46 15.93
C GLU A 220 24.95 2.36 14.85
N LEU A 221 24.68 2.72 13.59
CA LEU A 221 24.64 1.80 12.45
C LEU A 221 26.01 1.21 12.12
N SER A 222 27.10 1.94 12.37
CA SER A 222 28.47 1.44 12.18
C SER A 222 28.84 0.37 13.21
N SER A 223 28.20 0.38 14.38
CA SER A 223 28.45 -0.61 15.44
C SER A 223 27.62 -1.89 15.32
N ALA A 224 26.57 -1.87 14.49
CA ALA A 224 25.67 -2.99 14.29
C ALA A 224 26.23 -3.99 13.25
N PRO A 225 26.63 -5.22 13.64
CA PRO A 225 27.32 -6.16 12.76
C PRO A 225 26.44 -6.74 11.64
N TYR A 226 25.11 -6.62 11.76
CA TYR A 226 24.12 -7.00 10.75
C TYR A 226 23.82 -5.87 9.74
N ILE A 227 24.38 -4.67 9.94
CA ILE A 227 24.25 -3.52 9.01
C ILE A 227 25.61 -3.15 8.42
N THR A 228 26.66 -3.15 9.23
CA THR A 228 28.00 -2.71 8.86
C THR A 228 29.01 -3.80 9.25
N GLN A 229 29.83 -4.22 8.29
CA GLN A 229 30.96 -5.13 8.55
C GLN A 229 31.90 -4.43 9.55
N PRO A 230 32.40 -5.11 10.59
CA PRO A 230 33.38 -4.53 11.50
C PRO A 230 34.59 -3.97 10.74
N GLY A 231 34.83 -2.66 10.86
CA GLY A 231 35.92 -1.96 10.15
C GLY A 231 35.61 -1.60 8.68
N GLY A 232 34.41 -1.91 8.18
CA GLY A 232 33.95 -1.56 6.84
C GLY A 232 33.27 -0.20 6.76
N ALA A 233 32.83 0.18 5.55
CA ALA A 233 31.98 1.35 5.34
C ALA A 233 30.57 1.12 5.90
N ILE A 234 29.86 2.19 6.27
CA ILE A 234 28.47 2.09 6.73
C ILE A 234 27.60 1.35 5.69
N LEU A 235 26.66 0.53 6.16
CA LEU A 235 25.77 -0.31 5.33
C LEU A 235 26.48 -1.43 4.56
N SER A 236 27.76 -1.70 4.80
CA SER A 236 28.53 -2.73 4.07
C SER A 236 28.02 -4.17 4.21
N GLN A 237 27.08 -4.46 5.13
CA GLN A 237 26.41 -5.77 5.19
C GLN A 237 25.17 -5.87 4.31
N LEU A 238 24.62 -4.75 3.85
CA LEU A 238 23.46 -4.73 2.95
C LEU A 238 23.95 -5.04 1.53
N THR A 239 24.30 -6.30 1.30
CA THR A 239 24.91 -6.76 0.04
C THR A 239 23.88 -7.18 -0.99
N GLU A 240 22.64 -7.43 -0.56
CA GLU A 240 21.55 -7.88 -1.42
C GLU A 240 20.80 -6.70 -2.05
N GLY A 241 20.51 -6.82 -3.34
CA GLY A 241 19.71 -5.83 -4.06
C GLY A 241 18.21 -5.98 -3.77
N PRO A 242 17.41 -4.92 -4.02
CA PRO A 242 15.96 -4.94 -3.77
C PRO A 242 15.20 -6.01 -4.57
N GLY A 243 15.73 -6.48 -5.71
CA GLY A 243 15.12 -7.59 -6.46
C GLY A 243 15.03 -8.90 -5.70
N VAL A 244 15.97 -9.16 -4.77
CA VAL A 244 15.87 -10.31 -3.87
C VAL A 244 14.66 -10.16 -2.95
N LEU A 245 14.40 -8.94 -2.46
CA LEU A 245 13.21 -8.66 -1.66
C LEU A 245 11.93 -8.77 -2.52
N GLU A 246 11.93 -8.27 -3.76
CA GLU A 246 10.80 -8.43 -4.69
C GLU A 246 10.42 -9.91 -4.83
N ASP A 247 11.38 -10.80 -5.11
CA ASP A 247 11.14 -12.24 -5.25
C ASP A 247 10.52 -12.85 -3.98
N MET A 248 11.01 -12.44 -2.81
CA MET A 248 10.48 -12.88 -1.52
C MET A 248 9.04 -12.37 -1.32
N ILE A 249 8.77 -11.09 -1.56
CA ILE A 249 7.46 -10.48 -1.35
C ILE A 249 6.42 -11.05 -2.32
N THR A 250 6.76 -11.17 -3.61
CA THR A 250 5.87 -11.77 -4.63
C THR A 250 5.56 -13.24 -4.28
N THR A 251 6.53 -13.99 -3.78
CA THR A 251 6.32 -15.36 -3.27
C THR A 251 5.37 -15.37 -2.08
N GLY A 252 5.57 -14.49 -1.11
CA GLY A 252 4.71 -14.37 0.08
C GLY A 252 3.27 -14.00 -0.25
N VAL A 253 3.05 -13.02 -1.14
CA VAL A 253 1.72 -12.63 -1.63
C VAL A 253 1.07 -13.80 -2.37
N SER A 254 1.77 -14.45 -3.30
CA SER A 254 1.26 -15.57 -4.07
C SER A 254 0.84 -16.76 -3.20
N ASN A 255 1.66 -17.10 -2.21
CA ASN A 255 1.38 -18.18 -1.28
C ASN A 255 0.24 -17.84 -0.31
N TRP A 256 0.15 -16.59 0.15
CA TRP A 256 -0.99 -16.12 0.91
C TRP A 256 -2.31 -16.28 0.14
N PHE A 257 -2.39 -15.75 -1.08
CA PHE A 257 -3.59 -15.85 -1.90
C PHE A 257 -3.94 -17.31 -2.23
N LYS A 258 -2.94 -18.18 -2.42
CA LYS A 258 -3.17 -19.63 -2.59
C LYS A 258 -3.82 -20.26 -1.36
N GLN A 259 -3.36 -19.92 -0.14
CA GLN A 259 -3.99 -20.45 1.08
C GLN A 259 -5.36 -19.84 1.35
N ARG A 260 -5.53 -18.56 1.05
CA ARG A 260 -6.82 -17.90 1.15
C ARG A 260 -7.84 -18.50 0.18
N GLN A 261 -7.44 -18.77 -1.06
CA GLN A 261 -8.24 -19.46 -2.07
C GLN A 261 -8.70 -20.83 -1.55
N LYS A 262 -7.79 -21.65 -1.00
CA LYS A 262 -8.17 -22.94 -0.39
C LYS A 262 -9.22 -22.78 0.70
N THR A 263 -9.05 -21.81 1.58
CA THR A 263 -9.96 -21.57 2.71
C THR A 263 -11.35 -21.12 2.26
N ASP A 264 -11.42 -20.27 1.24
CA ASP A 264 -12.67 -19.64 0.83
C ASP A 264 -13.45 -20.45 -0.22
N PHE A 265 -12.77 -21.29 -1.02
CA PHE A 265 -13.38 -22.01 -2.13
C PHE A 265 -13.37 -23.54 -2.01
N PHE A 266 -12.56 -24.12 -1.13
CA PHE A 266 -12.38 -25.58 -1.08
C PHE A 266 -12.70 -26.16 0.29
N ASP A 267 -13.23 -27.38 0.30
CA ASP A 267 -13.36 -28.18 1.51
C ASP A 267 -12.02 -28.86 1.88
N ALA A 268 -12.02 -29.58 3.01
CA ALA A 268 -10.85 -30.32 3.48
C ALA A 268 -10.37 -31.42 2.50
N SER A 269 -11.21 -31.85 1.55
CA SER A 269 -10.89 -32.81 0.50
C SER A 269 -10.48 -32.15 -0.82
N SER A 270 -10.20 -30.84 -0.82
CA SER A 270 -9.87 -30.06 -2.02
C SER A 270 -10.96 -30.09 -3.09
N LYS A 271 -12.22 -30.30 -2.70
CA LYS A 271 -13.37 -30.13 -3.60
C LYS A 271 -13.92 -28.73 -3.45
N LEU A 272 -14.42 -28.17 -4.56
CA LEU A 272 -15.07 -26.87 -4.55
C LEU A 272 -16.28 -26.87 -3.60
N LEU A 273 -16.37 -25.83 -2.78
CA LEU A 273 -17.51 -25.59 -1.91
C LEU A 273 -18.74 -25.26 -2.73
N SER A 274 -19.88 -25.78 -2.29
CA SER A 274 -21.19 -25.43 -2.86
C SER A 274 -21.49 -23.94 -2.70
N SER A 275 -21.10 -23.34 -1.57
CA SER A 275 -21.24 -21.91 -1.28
C SER A 275 -19.91 -21.36 -0.73
N PRO A 276 -19.03 -20.80 -1.59
CA PRO A 276 -17.76 -20.20 -1.17
C PRO A 276 -17.97 -18.92 -0.35
N ARG A 277 -16.89 -18.48 0.30
CA ARG A 277 -16.89 -17.33 1.23
C ARG A 277 -16.33 -16.06 0.58
N ASN A 278 -16.64 -14.91 1.16
CA ASN A 278 -16.03 -13.61 0.83
C ASN A 278 -16.11 -13.19 -0.65
N ILE A 279 -17.16 -13.61 -1.38
CA ILE A 279 -17.29 -13.36 -2.81
C ILE A 279 -17.12 -11.88 -3.19
N PRO A 280 -17.76 -10.91 -2.51
CA PRO A 280 -17.54 -9.50 -2.83
C PRO A 280 -16.08 -9.05 -2.67
N ARG A 281 -15.34 -9.59 -1.69
CA ARG A 281 -13.91 -9.24 -1.52
C ARG A 281 -13.04 -9.82 -2.63
N TRP A 282 -13.32 -11.04 -3.08
CA TRP A 282 -12.62 -11.61 -4.24
C TRP A 282 -12.88 -10.83 -5.52
N VAL A 283 -14.14 -10.47 -5.80
CA VAL A 283 -14.51 -9.68 -6.99
C VAL A 283 -13.99 -8.24 -6.91
N ALA A 284 -13.80 -7.69 -5.71
CA ALA A 284 -13.23 -6.35 -5.53
C ALA A 284 -11.82 -6.22 -6.15
N HIS A 285 -11.02 -7.29 -6.19
CA HIS A 285 -9.71 -7.27 -6.86
C HIS A 285 -9.78 -7.01 -8.38
N LEU A 286 -10.94 -7.30 -9.00
CA LEU A 286 -11.16 -7.04 -10.42
C LEU A 286 -11.84 -5.69 -10.68
N LEU A 287 -12.77 -5.32 -9.80
CA LEU A 287 -13.66 -4.16 -10.01
C LEU A 287 -13.22 -2.89 -9.29
N LEU A 288 -12.40 -3.00 -8.25
CA LEU A 288 -11.88 -1.90 -7.45
C LEU A 288 -10.35 -1.93 -7.46
N THR A 289 -9.76 -0.85 -7.00
CA THR A 289 -8.33 -0.79 -6.65
C THR A 289 -8.24 -1.02 -5.15
N THR A 290 -7.97 -2.25 -4.71
CA THR A 290 -7.98 -2.54 -3.27
C THR A 290 -6.68 -2.08 -2.61
N THR A 291 -5.58 -2.13 -3.35
CA THR A 291 -4.25 -1.67 -2.96
C THR A 291 -3.55 -1.10 -4.19
N ILE A 292 -2.46 -0.38 -3.98
CA ILE A 292 -1.61 0.15 -5.05
C ILE A 292 -0.16 -0.20 -4.77
N ASN A 293 0.65 -0.15 -5.81
CA ASN A 293 2.09 -0.09 -5.72
C ASN A 293 2.57 1.26 -6.29
N ILE A 294 3.84 1.61 -6.13
CA ILE A 294 4.44 2.81 -6.73
C ILE A 294 5.55 2.40 -7.68
N VAL A 295 5.65 3.10 -8.81
CA VAL A 295 6.66 2.86 -9.83
C VAL A 295 7.09 4.17 -10.47
N ALA A 296 8.39 4.25 -10.79
CA ALA A 296 8.98 5.34 -11.53
C ALA A 296 9.38 4.89 -12.95
N ALA A 297 9.54 5.85 -13.84
CA ALA A 297 10.08 5.62 -15.17
C ALA A 297 11.49 5.03 -15.12
N ARG A 298 11.77 4.11 -16.06
CA ARG A 298 13.10 3.54 -16.26
C ARG A 298 13.87 4.39 -17.26
N MET A 299 15.12 4.71 -16.97
CA MET A 299 15.98 5.31 -17.99
C MET A 299 16.38 4.26 -19.01
N GLU A 300 16.34 4.64 -20.28
CA GLU A 300 16.81 3.79 -21.35
C GLU A 300 18.33 3.65 -21.32
N SER A 301 18.83 2.60 -21.96
CA SER A 301 20.27 2.28 -22.00
C SER A 301 21.14 3.36 -22.67
N ASP A 302 20.52 4.21 -23.50
CA ASP A 302 21.16 5.39 -24.11
C ASP A 302 21.37 6.54 -23.12
N GLY A 303 20.66 6.54 -21.99
CA GLY A 303 20.67 7.60 -20.97
C GLY A 303 19.96 8.89 -21.37
N ASP A 304 19.45 8.96 -22.60
CA ASP A 304 18.92 10.18 -23.22
C ASP A 304 17.38 10.24 -23.19
N THR A 305 16.72 9.12 -22.92
CA THR A 305 15.26 9.05 -22.75
C THR A 305 14.87 8.19 -21.55
N PHE A 306 13.61 8.29 -21.12
CA PHE A 306 13.06 7.35 -20.15
C PHE A 306 11.66 6.90 -20.56
N GLN A 307 11.34 5.66 -20.21
CA GLN A 307 10.09 4.99 -20.55
C GLN A 307 9.03 5.24 -19.47
N ILE A 308 7.85 5.72 -19.87
CA ILE A 308 6.71 5.85 -18.97
C ILE A 308 6.23 4.45 -18.55
N PRO A 309 6.00 4.16 -17.26
CA PRO A 309 5.50 2.86 -16.82
C PRO A 309 4.16 2.50 -17.48
N LEU A 310 4.04 1.25 -17.95
CA LEU A 310 2.86 0.75 -18.69
C LEU A 310 1.56 0.84 -17.86
N ASP A 311 1.67 0.65 -16.54
CA ASP A 311 0.56 0.80 -15.60
C ASP A 311 0.04 2.25 -15.48
N HIS A 312 0.64 3.21 -16.19
CA HIS A 312 -0.02 4.49 -16.43
C HIS A 312 -1.20 4.36 -17.40
N PHE A 313 -1.05 3.50 -18.40
CA PHE A 313 -1.91 3.40 -19.58
C PHE A 313 -2.88 2.24 -19.52
N TYR A 314 -2.52 1.09 -18.95
CA TYR A 314 -3.41 -0.06 -18.81
C TYR A 314 -2.96 -0.97 -17.66
N ASP A 315 -3.79 -1.91 -17.25
CA ASP A 315 -3.53 -2.78 -16.08
C ASP A 315 -2.54 -3.89 -16.42
N ASN A 316 -1.28 -3.52 -16.63
CA ASN A 316 -0.22 -4.43 -17.06
C ASN A 316 0.03 -5.49 -15.98
N GLU A 317 0.08 -5.08 -14.71
CA GLU A 317 0.25 -5.99 -13.58
C GLU A 317 -0.79 -7.14 -13.61
N LEU A 318 -2.07 -6.80 -13.77
CA LEU A 318 -3.13 -7.79 -13.83
C LEU A 318 -3.06 -8.67 -15.09
N LEU A 319 -2.86 -8.06 -16.26
CA LEU A 319 -2.93 -8.76 -17.54
C LEU A 319 -1.74 -9.70 -17.77
N GLN A 320 -0.59 -9.46 -17.15
CA GLN A 320 0.55 -10.39 -17.17
C GLN A 320 0.37 -11.59 -16.21
N ASN A 321 -0.36 -11.40 -15.11
CA ASN A 321 -0.50 -12.40 -14.04
C ASN A 321 -1.77 -13.27 -14.13
N VAL A 322 -2.75 -12.85 -14.92
CA VAL A 322 -3.96 -13.61 -15.21
C VAL A 322 -3.83 -14.25 -16.58
N LEU A 323 -4.45 -15.42 -16.77
CA LEU A 323 -4.54 -16.09 -18.09
C LEU A 323 -5.46 -15.30 -19.05
N GLY A 324 -5.06 -14.08 -19.40
CA GLY A 324 -5.70 -13.21 -20.38
C GLY A 324 -5.33 -13.58 -21.81
N ASN A 325 -6.10 -13.10 -22.79
CA ASN A 325 -5.76 -13.11 -24.23
C ASN A 325 -5.91 -11.73 -24.87
N LEU A 326 -6.22 -10.71 -24.06
CA LEU A 326 -6.49 -9.37 -24.58
C LEU A 326 -5.26 -8.75 -25.26
N LEU A 327 -4.06 -9.15 -24.86
CA LEU A 327 -2.80 -8.61 -25.37
C LEU A 327 -2.13 -9.49 -26.44
N ASP A 328 -2.62 -10.71 -26.71
CA ASP A 328 -1.92 -11.70 -27.57
C ASP A 328 -1.64 -11.17 -29.00
N GLU A 329 -2.55 -10.37 -29.55
CA GLU A 329 -2.39 -9.72 -30.87
C GLU A 329 -2.16 -8.20 -30.77
N ALA A 330 -2.06 -7.64 -29.57
CA ALA A 330 -1.81 -6.23 -29.40
C ALA A 330 -0.31 -5.93 -29.63
N PRO A 331 0.03 -4.81 -30.29
CA PRO A 331 1.43 -4.38 -30.33
C PRO A 331 1.89 -4.04 -28.91
N THR A 332 3.20 -4.12 -28.66
CA THR A 332 3.77 -3.59 -27.42
C THR A 332 3.59 -2.09 -27.42
N LEU A 333 3.01 -1.54 -26.35
CA LEU A 333 3.03 -0.11 -26.11
C LEU A 333 4.41 0.28 -25.60
N ASP A 334 5.05 1.22 -26.27
CA ASP A 334 6.29 1.84 -25.83
C ASP A 334 6.13 3.36 -25.90
N VAL A 335 6.42 4.04 -24.80
CA VAL A 335 6.25 5.49 -24.66
C VAL A 335 7.48 6.06 -23.99
N SER A 336 8.43 6.47 -24.83
CA SER A 336 9.68 7.11 -24.43
C SER A 336 9.56 8.63 -24.46
N VAL A 337 10.21 9.29 -23.50
CA VAL A 337 10.09 10.73 -23.29
C VAL A 337 11.47 11.39 -23.21
N ASN A 338 11.60 12.55 -23.86
CA ASN A 338 12.78 13.38 -23.76
C ASN A 338 12.85 14.11 -22.39
N PRO A 339 13.99 14.10 -21.69
CA PRO A 339 14.17 14.79 -20.41
C PRO A 339 13.85 16.29 -20.43
N THR A 340 14.15 17.02 -21.51
CA THR A 340 13.88 18.46 -21.62
C THR A 340 12.39 18.76 -21.70
N ASP A 341 11.65 17.97 -22.48
CA ASP A 341 10.19 18.12 -22.60
C ASP A 341 9.49 17.81 -21.28
N TYR A 342 9.95 16.76 -20.60
CA TYR A 342 9.47 16.38 -19.29
C TYR A 342 9.74 17.45 -18.22
N GLN A 343 10.95 18.03 -18.18
CA GLN A 343 11.23 19.15 -17.27
C GLN A 343 10.34 20.35 -17.54
N THR A 344 10.06 20.64 -18.82
CA THR A 344 9.11 21.68 -19.20
C THR A 344 7.70 21.36 -18.70
N ALA A 345 7.25 20.11 -18.83
CA ALA A 345 5.93 19.67 -18.37
C ALA A 345 5.80 19.73 -16.83
N ILE A 346 6.80 19.24 -16.09
CA ILE A 346 6.88 19.37 -14.62
C ILE A 346 6.75 20.83 -14.20
N ALA A 347 7.52 21.73 -14.82
CA ALA A 347 7.49 23.16 -14.49
C ALA A 347 6.12 23.79 -14.81
N LYS A 348 5.43 23.34 -15.87
CA LYS A 348 4.07 23.81 -16.21
C LYS A 348 3.05 23.47 -15.13
N ILE A 349 3.10 22.26 -14.56
CA ILE A 349 2.17 21.85 -13.49
C ILE A 349 2.68 22.14 -12.07
N GLY A 350 3.93 22.58 -11.94
CA GLY A 350 4.55 22.90 -10.65
C GLY A 350 4.80 21.68 -9.76
N LEU A 351 5.12 20.53 -10.37
CA LEU A 351 5.30 19.27 -9.65
C LEU A 351 6.51 19.36 -8.71
N SER A 352 6.28 19.23 -7.41
CA SER A 352 7.29 19.50 -6.39
C SER A 352 7.24 18.46 -5.30
N MET A 353 8.40 18.11 -4.75
CA MET A 353 8.47 17.27 -3.56
C MET A 353 8.23 18.11 -2.31
N LEU A 354 7.39 17.60 -1.43
CA LEU A 354 7.01 18.26 -0.19
C LEU A 354 7.40 17.39 1.00
N GLN A 355 7.67 18.04 2.13
CA GLN A 355 7.80 17.36 3.42
C GLN A 355 6.95 18.11 4.43
N GLU A 356 6.20 17.38 5.25
CA GLU A 356 5.48 17.97 6.38
C GLU A 356 6.45 18.66 7.34
N VAL A 357 6.04 19.82 7.83
CA VAL A 357 6.77 20.61 8.82
C VAL A 357 5.83 21.06 9.93
N THR A 358 6.41 21.48 11.05
CA THR A 358 5.64 22.16 12.09
C THR A 358 5.07 23.47 11.53
N PRO A 359 3.75 23.73 11.66
CA PRO A 359 3.17 24.97 11.17
C PRO A 359 3.79 26.21 11.80
N ILE A 360 4.17 27.19 10.96
CA ILE A 360 4.68 28.48 11.42
C ILE A 360 3.48 29.36 11.75
N THR A 361 3.20 29.54 13.05
CA THR A 361 2.03 30.27 13.54
C THR A 361 2.28 31.77 13.79
N LYS A 362 3.55 32.19 13.82
CA LYS A 362 3.97 33.58 14.04
C LYS A 362 5.17 33.92 13.17
N GLY A 363 5.20 35.15 12.66
CA GLY A 363 6.30 35.66 11.82
C GLY A 363 6.09 35.43 10.31
N PRO A 364 7.01 35.93 9.48
CA PRO A 364 6.93 35.77 8.03
C PRO A 364 7.13 34.30 7.64
N LYS A 365 6.26 33.80 6.76
CA LYS A 365 6.41 32.47 6.16
C LYS A 365 7.50 32.51 5.07
N PRO A 366 8.47 31.60 5.10
CA PRO A 366 9.49 31.47 4.06
C PRO A 366 8.88 31.18 2.67
N GLN A 367 9.63 31.47 1.60
CA GLN A 367 9.17 31.22 0.22
C GLN A 367 8.88 29.74 -0.08
N ASP A 368 9.62 28.85 0.57
CA ASP A 368 9.47 27.39 0.42
C ASP A 368 8.53 26.78 1.46
N TYR A 369 7.79 27.60 2.19
CA TYR A 369 6.72 27.16 3.09
C TYR A 369 5.38 27.19 2.36
N ILE A 370 4.67 26.06 2.36
CA ILE A 370 3.39 25.89 1.67
C ILE A 370 2.33 25.40 2.66
N GLU A 371 1.13 25.95 2.54
CA GLU A 371 -0.05 25.46 3.24
C GLU A 371 -1.02 24.84 2.24
N LEU A 372 -1.41 23.59 2.48
CA LEU A 372 -2.39 22.87 1.68
C LEU A 372 -3.62 22.55 2.54
N PRO A 373 -4.84 22.48 1.95
CA PRO A 373 -6.02 22.05 2.68
C PRO A 373 -5.83 20.67 3.31
N THR A 374 -6.37 20.45 4.50
CA THR A 374 -6.31 19.14 5.18
C THR A 374 -6.94 17.99 4.39
N THR A 375 -7.88 18.29 3.49
CA THR A 375 -8.48 17.31 2.59
C THR A 375 -7.47 16.66 1.63
N THR A 376 -6.26 17.24 1.50
CA THR A 376 -5.24 16.81 0.54
C THR A 376 -4.51 15.52 0.93
N LEU A 377 -4.30 15.28 2.22
CA LEU A 377 -3.55 14.11 2.74
C LEU A 377 -4.42 13.14 3.54
N GLY A 378 -5.75 13.27 3.47
CA GLY A 378 -6.60 12.36 4.25
C GLY A 378 -6.45 12.67 5.70
N PHE A 379 -6.73 13.93 6.02
CA PHE A 379 -6.64 14.36 7.38
C PHE A 379 -7.53 13.51 8.28
N ASP A 380 -6.94 13.21 9.42
CA ASP A 380 -7.64 12.75 10.58
C ASP A 380 -8.82 13.67 10.89
N LYS A 381 -10.04 13.24 10.55
CA LYS A 381 -11.27 14.01 10.81
C LYS A 381 -11.53 14.27 12.31
N ARG A 382 -10.67 13.82 13.25
CA ARG A 382 -10.72 14.15 14.69
C ARG A 382 -10.31 15.59 15.00
N ASP A 383 -9.37 16.22 14.28
CA ASP A 383 -8.90 17.56 14.65
C ASP A 383 -9.80 18.64 14.05
N ARG A 384 -10.38 19.49 14.91
CA ARG A 384 -11.23 20.61 14.46
C ARG A 384 -10.43 21.79 13.91
N ASP A 385 -9.09 21.75 13.95
CA ASP A 385 -8.31 23.00 14.00
C ASP A 385 -6.90 22.98 13.37
N PRO A 386 -6.66 22.19 12.31
CA PRO A 386 -6.12 22.88 11.16
C PRO A 386 -7.02 22.73 9.94
N LYS A 387 -7.40 23.86 9.33
CA LYS A 387 -7.89 23.86 7.94
C LYS A 387 -6.78 23.61 6.93
N VAL A 388 -5.52 23.64 7.38
CA VAL A 388 -4.32 23.61 6.56
C VAL A 388 -3.22 22.76 7.17
N LEU A 389 -2.53 21.99 6.33
CA LEU A 389 -1.29 21.29 6.63
C LEU A 389 -0.11 22.10 6.11
N ALA A 390 0.98 22.12 6.85
CA ALA A 390 2.17 22.89 6.53
C ALA A 390 3.27 22.01 5.95
N PHE A 391 3.89 22.47 4.87
CA PHE A 391 4.95 21.77 4.16
C PHE A 391 6.14 22.68 3.89
N GLY A 392 7.34 22.11 3.93
CA GLY A 392 8.50 22.66 3.24
C GLY A 392 8.62 22.06 1.85
N VAL A 393 8.95 22.87 0.86
CA VAL A 393 9.33 22.39 -0.48
C VAL A 393 10.75 21.82 -0.42
N LEU A 394 10.86 20.51 -0.60
CA LEU A 394 12.15 19.82 -0.68
C LEU A 394 12.84 20.09 -2.01
N ALA A 395 12.09 19.98 -3.10
CA ALA A 395 12.57 20.23 -4.45
C ALA A 395 11.41 20.78 -5.29
N ARG A 396 11.63 21.94 -5.92
CA ARG A 396 10.63 22.61 -6.75
C ARG A 396 10.78 22.19 -8.20
N ASN A 397 9.66 21.93 -8.88
CA ASN A 397 9.67 21.47 -10.27
C ASN A 397 10.55 20.23 -10.46
N SER A 398 10.42 19.26 -9.56
CA SER A 398 11.25 18.06 -9.53
C SER A 398 10.50 16.89 -8.87
N GLU A 399 10.72 15.69 -9.39
CA GLU A 399 10.41 14.41 -8.72
C GLU A 399 11.72 13.74 -8.22
N GLY A 400 12.83 14.48 -8.22
CA GLY A 400 14.16 13.98 -7.92
C GLY A 400 14.65 12.96 -8.93
N GLN A 401 15.18 11.82 -8.46
CA GLN A 401 15.56 10.71 -9.35
C GLN A 401 14.35 9.83 -9.73
N ALA A 402 13.21 10.02 -9.06
CA ALA A 402 11.95 9.32 -9.30
C ALA A 402 11.15 9.89 -10.48
N ARG A 403 11.71 9.86 -11.68
CA ARG A 403 11.01 10.44 -12.84
C ARG A 403 9.68 9.73 -13.06
N PHE A 404 8.63 10.51 -13.31
CA PHE A 404 7.29 10.05 -13.60
C PHE A 404 6.77 9.07 -12.53
N ASN A 405 6.87 9.44 -11.25
CA ASN A 405 6.52 8.53 -10.18
C ASN A 405 5.00 8.39 -10.04
N ILE A 406 4.43 7.23 -10.38
CA ILE A 406 2.99 7.02 -10.45
C ILE A 406 2.51 5.93 -9.51
N LEU A 407 1.19 5.89 -9.33
CA LEU A 407 0.53 4.72 -8.75
C LEU A 407 0.43 3.63 -9.83
N GLN A 408 0.90 2.44 -9.47
CA GLN A 408 0.82 1.21 -10.25
C GLN A 408 -0.33 0.35 -9.72
N SER A 409 -0.96 -0.43 -10.59
CA SER A 409 -1.80 -1.56 -10.17
C SER A 409 -1.03 -2.49 -9.23
N SER A 410 -1.73 -3.09 -8.25
CA SER A 410 -1.08 -3.93 -7.25
C SER A 410 -0.98 -5.39 -7.70
N PHE A 411 0.16 -6.03 -7.39
CA PHE A 411 0.33 -7.47 -7.54
C PHE A 411 -0.67 -8.26 -6.67
N GLU A 412 -1.12 -7.70 -5.54
CA GLU A 412 -2.16 -8.31 -4.71
C GLU A 412 -3.50 -8.43 -5.45
N ASP A 413 -3.95 -7.38 -6.13
CA ASP A 413 -5.16 -7.43 -6.95
C ASP A 413 -4.99 -8.43 -8.09
N ALA A 414 -3.83 -8.44 -8.74
CA ALA A 414 -3.51 -9.41 -9.78
C ALA A 414 -3.58 -10.88 -9.29
N GLN A 415 -2.98 -11.17 -8.13
CA GLN A 415 -3.06 -12.50 -7.52
C GLN A 415 -4.49 -12.84 -7.07
N GLY A 416 -5.23 -11.88 -6.51
CA GLY A 416 -6.64 -12.04 -6.15
C GLY A 416 -7.48 -12.49 -7.35
N VAL A 417 -7.37 -11.77 -8.47
CA VAL A 417 -8.06 -12.13 -9.72
C VAL A 417 -7.57 -13.49 -10.23
N SER A 418 -6.27 -13.71 -10.30
CA SER A 418 -5.68 -14.95 -10.81
C SER A 418 -6.21 -16.17 -10.04
N LYS A 419 -6.26 -16.12 -8.70
CA LYS A 419 -6.78 -17.24 -7.90
C LYS A 419 -8.29 -17.41 -8.02
N MET A 420 -9.10 -16.35 -8.11
CA MET A 420 -10.54 -16.52 -8.30
C MET A 420 -10.92 -17.03 -9.71
N GLN A 421 -10.03 -16.88 -10.70
CA GLN A 421 -10.23 -17.42 -12.04
C GLN A 421 -9.69 -18.86 -12.22
N GLN A 422 -8.76 -19.29 -11.37
CA GLN A 422 -8.12 -20.61 -11.45
C GLN A 422 -8.63 -21.56 -10.36
N LEU A 423 -9.95 -21.76 -10.28
CA LEU A 423 -10.56 -22.62 -9.24
C LEU A 423 -10.54 -24.11 -9.64
N LYS A 424 -10.78 -24.44 -10.91
CA LYS A 424 -10.70 -25.84 -11.39
C LYS A 424 -10.19 -25.92 -12.80
N LYS A 425 -9.09 -26.66 -13.00
CA LYS A 425 -8.50 -26.91 -14.32
C LYS A 425 -9.43 -27.77 -15.18
N GLN A 426 -9.71 -27.33 -16.40
CA GLN A 426 -10.47 -28.05 -17.44
C GLN A 426 -9.61 -28.45 -18.65
N GLY A 427 -8.42 -27.89 -18.79
CA GLY A 427 -7.47 -28.18 -19.86
C GLY A 427 -6.12 -27.51 -19.59
N PRO A 428 -5.15 -27.57 -20.51
CA PRO A 428 -3.81 -26.99 -20.31
C PRO A 428 -3.86 -25.51 -19.89
N ASN A 429 -4.70 -24.71 -20.57
CA ASN A 429 -4.86 -23.27 -20.36
C ASN A 429 -6.33 -22.85 -20.15
N ASN A 430 -7.17 -23.77 -19.66
CA ASN A 430 -8.58 -23.49 -19.42
C ASN A 430 -8.94 -23.83 -17.98
N PHE A 431 -9.57 -22.87 -17.30
CA PHE A 431 -9.96 -22.96 -15.91
C PHE A 431 -11.41 -22.51 -15.74
N ILE A 432 -12.09 -23.14 -14.79
CA ILE A 432 -13.35 -22.63 -14.26
C ILE A 432 -12.98 -21.64 -13.16
N GLY A 433 -13.49 -20.43 -13.33
CA GLY A 433 -13.37 -19.32 -12.38
C GLY A 433 -14.72 -18.81 -11.92
N LEU A 434 -14.70 -17.64 -11.29
CA LEU A 434 -15.91 -16.88 -10.95
C LEU A 434 -16.55 -16.19 -12.17
N PHE A 435 -15.75 -15.87 -13.19
CA PHE A 435 -16.22 -15.32 -14.46
C PHE A 435 -15.65 -16.13 -15.62
N SER A 436 -16.41 -16.23 -16.71
CA SER A 436 -15.88 -16.69 -17.99
C SER A 436 -14.87 -15.70 -18.55
N ARG A 437 -14.06 -16.16 -19.51
CA ARG A 437 -13.07 -15.32 -20.20
C ARG A 437 -13.72 -14.15 -20.93
N ASP A 438 -14.89 -14.35 -21.53
CA ASP A 438 -15.61 -13.30 -22.26
C ASP A 438 -16.11 -12.21 -21.31
N THR A 439 -16.66 -12.60 -20.15
CA THR A 439 -17.07 -11.63 -19.13
C THR A 439 -15.87 -10.89 -18.53
N PHE A 440 -14.78 -11.59 -18.23
CA PHE A 440 -13.54 -10.96 -17.77
C PHE A 440 -13.05 -9.93 -18.80
N ASN A 441 -12.98 -10.30 -20.07
CA ASN A 441 -12.56 -9.41 -21.15
C ASN A 441 -13.48 -8.18 -21.27
N ALA A 442 -14.80 -8.36 -21.18
CA ALA A 442 -15.75 -7.26 -21.20
C ALA A 442 -15.61 -6.32 -19.98
N ILE A 443 -15.32 -6.85 -18.79
CA ILE A 443 -15.05 -6.04 -17.59
C ILE A 443 -13.76 -5.22 -17.76
N MET A 444 -12.69 -5.85 -18.25
CA MET A 444 -11.42 -5.15 -18.49
C MET A 444 -11.56 -4.07 -19.57
N MET A 445 -12.25 -4.37 -20.66
CA MET A 445 -12.43 -3.44 -21.77
C MET A 445 -13.39 -2.28 -21.48
N LEU A 446 -14.13 -2.33 -20.37
CA LEU A 446 -15.02 -1.24 -19.95
C LEU A 446 -14.25 0.06 -19.70
N ASP A 447 -13.01 -0.06 -19.21
CA ASP A 447 -12.18 1.07 -18.84
C ASP A 447 -10.69 0.67 -18.85
N PHE A 448 -10.29 -0.02 -19.93
CA PHE A 448 -8.96 -0.60 -20.12
C PHE A 448 -7.83 0.40 -19.84
N TRP A 449 -8.06 1.66 -20.21
CA TRP A 449 -7.10 2.75 -20.12
C TRP A 449 -7.00 3.43 -18.74
N ASN A 450 -7.79 2.98 -17.76
CA ASN A 450 -7.72 3.43 -16.36
C ASN A 450 -7.44 2.25 -15.42
N PRO A 451 -6.16 1.83 -15.28
CA PRO A 451 -5.75 0.68 -14.48
C PRO A 451 -6.09 0.82 -13.00
N VAL A 452 -5.85 2.00 -12.43
CA VAL A 452 -6.20 2.32 -11.05
C VAL A 452 -7.39 3.29 -11.01
N TYR A 453 -8.24 3.12 -9.99
CA TYR A 453 -9.41 3.95 -9.73
C TYR A 453 -10.41 4.05 -10.89
N SER A 454 -10.57 2.97 -11.65
CA SER A 454 -11.66 2.85 -12.62
C SER A 454 -13.02 2.92 -11.91
N TRP A 455 -13.65 4.09 -11.93
CA TRP A 455 -14.99 4.26 -11.38
C TRP A 455 -16.03 3.48 -12.20
N ARG A 456 -15.77 3.23 -13.50
CA ARG A 456 -16.66 2.45 -14.36
C ARG A 456 -16.75 1.00 -13.90
N ARG A 457 -15.59 0.36 -13.66
CA ARG A 457 -15.52 -0.97 -13.05
C ARG A 457 -16.07 -0.93 -11.62
N GLY A 458 -15.72 0.09 -10.85
CA GLY A 458 -16.15 0.22 -9.45
C GLY A 458 -17.66 0.33 -9.26
N ILE A 459 -18.37 1.00 -10.18
CA ILE A 459 -19.85 1.03 -10.16
C ILE A 459 -20.43 -0.37 -10.33
N LEU A 460 -19.80 -1.26 -11.11
CA LEU A 460 -20.31 -2.60 -11.28
C LEU A 460 -20.29 -3.41 -9.98
N MET A 461 -19.48 -3.02 -8.99
CA MET A 461 -19.39 -3.68 -7.69
C MET A 461 -20.76 -3.79 -6.99
N GLN A 462 -21.65 -2.81 -7.18
CA GLN A 462 -22.97 -2.80 -6.55
C GLN A 462 -23.91 -3.92 -7.06
N TYR A 463 -23.59 -4.53 -8.21
CA TYR A 463 -24.38 -5.60 -8.82
C TYR A 463 -23.84 -7.00 -8.48
N VAL A 464 -22.71 -7.08 -7.78
CA VAL A 464 -22.07 -8.35 -7.40
C VAL A 464 -22.93 -9.06 -6.34
N PRO A 465 -23.38 -10.30 -6.58
CA PRO A 465 -24.06 -11.10 -5.57
C PRO A 465 -23.19 -11.31 -4.32
N GLN A 466 -23.81 -11.27 -3.14
CA GLN A 466 -23.13 -11.53 -1.86
C GLN A 466 -22.65 -12.99 -1.75
N THR A 467 -23.31 -13.91 -2.45
CA THR A 467 -23.03 -15.36 -2.45
C THR A 467 -23.20 -15.94 -3.85
N THR A 468 -22.58 -17.09 -4.08
CA THR A 468 -22.74 -17.89 -5.31
C THR A 468 -22.87 -19.37 -4.98
N THR A 469 -23.47 -20.14 -5.88
CA THR A 469 -23.70 -21.57 -5.74
C THR A 469 -23.00 -22.36 -6.85
N TRP A 470 -22.25 -23.39 -6.47
CA TRP A 470 -21.67 -24.36 -7.41
C TRP A 470 -22.73 -25.39 -7.85
N ASN A 471 -22.94 -25.53 -9.17
CA ASN A 471 -23.92 -26.47 -9.73
C ASN A 471 -23.32 -27.81 -10.22
N GLY A 472 -22.01 -28.03 -10.00
CA GLY A 472 -21.27 -29.18 -10.54
C GLY A 472 -20.39 -28.85 -11.74
N THR A 473 -20.72 -27.78 -12.48
CA THR A 473 -20.01 -27.34 -13.70
C THR A 473 -19.47 -25.91 -13.57
N SER A 474 -20.24 -24.99 -12.98
CA SER A 474 -19.87 -23.60 -12.79
C SER A 474 -20.49 -23.01 -11.52
N TYR A 475 -20.00 -21.85 -11.11
CA TYR A 475 -20.67 -20.98 -10.15
C TYR A 475 -21.73 -20.13 -10.85
N ASP A 476 -22.87 -19.90 -10.20
CA ASP A 476 -23.97 -19.06 -10.72
C ASP A 476 -23.70 -17.54 -10.65
N LEU A 477 -22.53 -17.13 -10.15
CA LEU A 477 -22.15 -15.74 -9.91
C LEU A 477 -22.29 -14.89 -11.17
N GLU A 478 -21.65 -15.32 -12.27
CA GLU A 478 -21.62 -14.57 -13.53
C GLU A 478 -23.03 -14.32 -14.06
N THR A 479 -23.86 -15.37 -14.13
CA THR A 479 -25.24 -15.26 -14.64
C THR A 479 -26.04 -14.26 -13.81
N ARG A 480 -25.95 -14.34 -12.48
CA ARG A 480 -26.66 -13.43 -11.57
C ARG A 480 -26.11 -12.01 -11.63
N PHE A 481 -24.80 -11.84 -11.74
CA PHE A 481 -24.14 -10.55 -11.91
C PHE A 481 -24.61 -9.85 -13.20
N ILE A 482 -24.52 -10.53 -14.34
CA ILE A 482 -24.98 -9.99 -15.63
C ILE A 482 -26.48 -9.67 -15.57
N GLN A 483 -27.28 -10.54 -14.96
CA GLN A 483 -28.71 -10.30 -14.78
C GLN A 483 -28.96 -9.04 -13.92
N ASN A 484 -28.26 -8.86 -12.81
CA ASN A 484 -28.35 -7.68 -11.96
C ASN A 484 -27.99 -6.40 -12.74
N VAL A 485 -26.91 -6.42 -13.53
CA VAL A 485 -26.52 -5.28 -14.37
C VAL A 485 -27.58 -4.99 -15.43
N SER A 486 -28.09 -6.02 -16.12
CA SER A 486 -29.15 -5.87 -17.13
C SER A 486 -30.46 -5.31 -16.56
N ASN A 487 -30.73 -5.57 -15.28
CA ASN A 487 -31.91 -5.10 -14.59
C ASN A 487 -31.80 -3.66 -14.08
N SER A 488 -30.60 -3.09 -14.10
CA SER A 488 -30.37 -1.70 -13.68
C SER A 488 -31.17 -0.71 -14.54
N PRO A 489 -31.60 0.44 -13.96
CA PRO A 489 -32.27 1.49 -14.72
C PRO A 489 -31.45 1.98 -15.92
N GLN A 490 -30.13 2.12 -15.75
CA GLN A 490 -29.21 2.61 -16.77
C GLN A 490 -29.12 1.66 -17.97
N ALA A 491 -29.03 0.35 -17.72
CA ALA A 491 -29.05 -0.66 -18.77
C ALA A 491 -30.39 -0.72 -19.50
N LYS A 492 -31.51 -0.71 -18.76
CA LYS A 492 -32.87 -0.75 -19.34
C LYS A 492 -33.17 0.45 -20.23
N ASN A 493 -32.73 1.63 -19.80
CA ASN A 493 -32.89 2.88 -20.55
C ASN A 493 -31.87 3.05 -21.67
N LYS A 494 -30.96 2.08 -21.87
CA LYS A 494 -29.90 2.12 -22.90
C LYS A 494 -29.06 3.39 -22.83
N GLN A 495 -28.73 3.83 -21.62
CA GLN A 495 -27.95 5.04 -21.40
C GLN A 495 -26.50 4.80 -21.87
N ALA A 496 -26.14 5.35 -23.04
CA ALA A 496 -24.91 5.02 -23.77
C ALA A 496 -23.61 5.30 -23.01
N ASP A 497 -23.61 6.31 -22.13
CA ASP A 497 -22.47 6.71 -21.31
C ASP A 497 -22.37 5.95 -19.98
N SER A 498 -23.39 5.14 -19.63
CA SER A 498 -23.41 4.38 -18.39
C SER A 498 -22.51 3.15 -18.44
N PRO A 499 -21.72 2.86 -17.37
CA PRO A 499 -20.90 1.66 -17.30
C PRO A 499 -21.71 0.37 -17.46
N GLU A 500 -22.94 0.34 -16.93
CA GLU A 500 -23.83 -0.82 -17.01
C GLU A 500 -24.19 -1.18 -18.45
N PHE A 501 -24.63 -0.19 -19.23
CA PHE A 501 -25.01 -0.44 -20.62
C PHE A 501 -23.79 -0.77 -21.50
N GLN A 502 -22.68 -0.07 -21.28
CA GLN A 502 -21.42 -0.30 -22.00
C GLN A 502 -20.89 -1.72 -21.76
N PHE A 503 -20.86 -2.18 -20.52
CA PHE A 503 -20.48 -3.56 -20.18
C PHE A 503 -21.32 -4.59 -20.95
N LEU A 504 -22.64 -4.41 -20.99
CA LEU A 504 -23.52 -5.32 -21.73
C LEU A 504 -23.32 -5.28 -23.25
N GLN A 505 -22.80 -4.18 -23.82
CA GLN A 505 -22.39 -4.16 -25.22
C GLN A 505 -21.05 -4.88 -25.41
N LEU A 506 -20.08 -4.66 -24.51
CA LEU A 506 -18.77 -5.29 -24.57
C LEU A 506 -18.83 -6.82 -24.44
N LEU A 507 -19.83 -7.36 -23.72
CA LEU A 507 -20.12 -8.80 -23.68
C LEU A 507 -20.46 -9.41 -25.04
N LYS A 508 -20.86 -8.60 -26.03
CA LYS A 508 -21.22 -9.04 -27.38
C LYS A 508 -20.07 -8.87 -28.37
N VAL A 509 -18.96 -8.28 -27.93
CA VAL A 509 -17.80 -8.00 -28.76
C VAL A 509 -16.85 -9.18 -28.67
N ASP A 510 -16.45 -9.71 -29.83
CA ASP A 510 -15.48 -10.80 -29.90
C ASP A 510 -14.07 -10.35 -29.50
N LEU A 511 -13.23 -11.34 -29.16
CA LEU A 511 -11.85 -11.12 -28.74
C LEU A 511 -11.02 -10.34 -29.77
N ALA A 512 -11.12 -10.70 -31.05
CA ALA A 512 -10.34 -10.06 -32.12
C ALA A 512 -10.65 -8.57 -32.24
N THR A 513 -11.92 -8.20 -32.04
CA THR A 513 -12.36 -6.81 -32.01
C THR A 513 -11.85 -6.09 -30.77
N HIS A 514 -11.83 -6.73 -29.59
CA HIS A 514 -11.20 -6.15 -28.39
C HIS A 514 -9.71 -5.90 -28.61
N GLN A 515 -8.96 -6.88 -29.11
CA GLN A 515 -7.54 -6.76 -29.43
C GLN A 515 -7.27 -5.62 -30.44
N LYS A 516 -8.09 -5.51 -31.48
CA LYS A 516 -8.01 -4.40 -32.45
C LYS A 516 -8.27 -3.04 -31.80
N ASN A 517 -9.18 -2.95 -30.83
CA ASN A 517 -9.45 -1.71 -30.12
C ASN A 517 -8.30 -1.33 -29.18
N ILE A 518 -7.64 -2.31 -28.55
CA ILE A 518 -6.42 -2.09 -27.77
C ILE A 518 -5.29 -1.56 -28.67
N ALA A 519 -5.08 -2.19 -29.83
CA ALA A 519 -4.06 -1.73 -30.78
C ALA A 519 -4.31 -0.28 -31.26
N LYS A 520 -5.57 0.09 -31.51
CA LYS A 520 -5.94 1.48 -31.84
C LYS A 520 -5.65 2.44 -30.68
N TYR A 521 -5.95 2.04 -29.45
CA TYR A 521 -5.66 2.84 -28.27
C TYR A 521 -4.15 3.06 -28.11
N PHE A 522 -3.34 2.01 -28.25
CA PHE A 522 -1.87 2.13 -28.18
C PHE A 522 -1.31 3.05 -29.25
N ALA A 523 -1.79 2.95 -30.50
CA ALA A 523 -1.42 3.88 -31.56
C ALA A 523 -1.79 5.33 -31.20
N ALA A 524 -2.98 5.56 -30.63
CA ALA A 524 -3.43 6.90 -30.24
C ALA A 524 -2.60 7.52 -29.10
N VAL A 525 -2.13 6.69 -28.16
CA VAL A 525 -1.19 7.11 -27.09
C VAL A 525 0.16 7.50 -27.71
N HIS A 526 0.71 6.63 -28.55
CA HIS A 526 1.98 6.87 -29.24
C HIS A 526 1.95 8.16 -30.08
N ASP A 527 0.93 8.31 -30.93
CA ASP A 527 0.72 9.48 -31.77
C ASP A 527 0.58 10.78 -30.95
N TYR A 528 0.11 10.70 -29.70
CA TYR A 528 0.04 11.90 -28.86
C TYR A 528 1.42 12.39 -28.43
N VAL A 529 2.28 11.46 -28.04
CA VAL A 529 3.57 11.76 -27.42
C VAL A 529 4.62 12.11 -28.47
N GLU A 530 4.58 11.50 -29.66
CA GLU A 530 5.62 11.68 -30.70
C GLU A 530 5.65 13.05 -31.38
N THR A 531 4.52 13.76 -31.45
CA THR A 531 4.48 15.03 -32.23
C THR A 531 5.17 16.15 -31.48
N SER A 532 6.27 16.71 -32.01
CA SER A 532 7.15 17.66 -31.30
C SER A 532 6.46 18.93 -30.77
N GLU A 533 5.35 19.38 -31.37
CA GLU A 533 4.56 20.52 -30.86
C GLU A 533 3.55 20.10 -29.77
N ALA A 534 3.08 18.86 -29.75
CA ALA A 534 2.11 18.36 -28.76
C ALA A 534 2.76 17.53 -27.63
N ALA A 535 4.01 17.08 -27.79
CA ALA A 535 4.71 16.21 -26.84
C ALA A 535 4.70 16.77 -25.41
N VAL A 536 5.11 18.04 -25.24
CA VAL A 536 5.06 18.71 -23.93
C VAL A 536 3.62 18.78 -23.39
N GLN A 537 2.62 19.00 -24.25
CA GLN A 537 1.22 19.01 -23.80
C GLN A 537 0.74 17.61 -23.40
N ALA A 538 1.12 16.56 -24.14
CA ALA A 538 0.83 15.18 -23.77
C ALA A 538 1.42 14.83 -22.41
N LEU A 539 2.65 15.25 -22.14
CA LEU A 539 3.29 15.07 -20.83
C LEU A 539 2.58 15.87 -19.73
N VAL A 540 2.15 17.10 -19.99
CA VAL A 540 1.34 17.87 -19.04
C VAL A 540 0.04 17.13 -18.71
N ASP A 541 -0.64 16.59 -19.71
CA ASP A 541 -1.88 15.85 -19.53
C ASP A 541 -1.64 14.57 -18.71
N TYR A 542 -0.62 13.77 -19.05
CA TYR A 542 -0.31 12.52 -18.34
C TYR A 542 0.21 12.75 -16.92
N LEU A 543 1.02 13.78 -16.69
CA LEU A 543 1.41 14.16 -15.33
C LEU A 543 0.25 14.73 -14.51
N SER A 544 -0.69 15.43 -15.15
CA SER A 544 -1.92 15.88 -14.50
C SER A 544 -2.82 14.70 -14.12
N LEU A 545 -2.89 13.66 -14.98
CA LEU A 545 -3.59 12.42 -14.68
C LEU A 545 -2.92 11.65 -13.52
N ALA A 546 -1.59 11.54 -13.52
CA ALA A 546 -0.83 10.96 -12.42
C ALA A 546 -1.09 11.71 -11.10
N GLU A 547 -1.05 13.04 -11.12
CA GLU A 547 -1.41 13.86 -9.97
C GLU A 547 -2.85 13.64 -9.53
N SER A 548 -3.79 13.56 -10.46
CA SER A 548 -5.19 13.27 -10.14
C SER A 548 -5.34 11.94 -9.40
N ARG A 549 -4.65 10.88 -9.85
CA ARG A 549 -4.63 9.57 -9.18
C ARG A 549 -3.99 9.65 -7.79
N ARG A 550 -2.87 10.37 -7.65
CA ARG A 550 -2.24 10.64 -6.34
C ARG A 550 -3.20 11.38 -5.39
N ARG A 551 -4.01 12.33 -5.85
CA ARG A 551 -5.03 13.01 -5.00
C ARG A 551 -6.18 12.11 -4.57
N ILE A 552 -6.53 11.08 -5.35
CA ILE A 552 -7.51 10.07 -4.92
C ILE A 552 -6.90 9.20 -3.82
N TYR A 553 -5.60 8.89 -3.93
CA TYR A 553 -4.89 8.01 -3.02
C TYR A 553 -4.44 8.66 -1.71
N ARG A 554 -3.84 9.86 -1.76
CA ARG A 554 -3.29 10.58 -0.59
C ARG A 554 -4.26 10.62 0.59
N PRO A 555 -5.60 10.71 0.39
CA PRO A 555 -6.51 10.71 1.51
C PRO A 555 -6.79 9.38 2.21
N LEU A 556 -6.29 8.28 1.68
CA LEU A 556 -6.48 6.96 2.25
C LEU A 556 -5.47 6.74 3.39
N PRO A 557 -5.83 5.99 4.45
CA PRO A 557 -4.95 5.70 5.58
C PRO A 557 -3.83 4.68 5.25
N LEU A 558 -3.38 4.69 4.00
CA LEU A 558 -2.18 4.01 3.53
C LEU A 558 -1.03 4.99 3.77
N ASP A 559 -0.65 5.09 5.04
CA ASP A 559 0.48 5.87 5.49
C ASP A 559 1.72 5.49 4.68
N GLU A 560 2.62 6.45 4.41
CA GLU A 560 4.05 6.26 4.05
C GLU A 560 4.56 6.74 2.69
N PHE A 561 4.15 7.91 2.21
CA PHE A 561 4.60 8.35 0.87
C PHE A 561 4.95 9.84 0.76
N GLY A 562 5.32 10.48 1.86
CA GLY A 562 5.48 11.94 1.92
C GLY A 562 6.41 12.49 0.84
N SER A 563 7.64 11.99 0.78
CA SER A 563 8.63 12.44 -0.21
C SER A 563 8.66 11.60 -1.49
N SER A 564 8.06 10.40 -1.49
CA SER A 564 7.96 9.56 -2.68
C SER A 564 6.80 9.98 -3.59
N MET A 565 5.75 10.65 -3.09
CA MET A 565 4.68 11.19 -3.95
C MET A 565 4.78 12.72 -4.12
N PRO A 566 5.32 13.21 -5.24
CA PRO A 566 5.39 14.64 -5.49
C PRO A 566 4.00 15.24 -5.70
N TYR A 567 3.90 16.56 -5.57
CA TYR A 567 2.65 17.33 -5.52
C TYR A 567 2.65 18.46 -6.55
N ALA A 568 1.61 18.54 -7.39
CA ALA A 568 1.50 19.58 -8.42
C ALA A 568 0.94 20.89 -7.87
N LEU A 569 1.83 21.83 -7.52
CA LEU A 569 1.45 23.08 -6.85
C LEU A 569 0.65 24.06 -7.71
N LYS A 570 0.67 23.92 -9.04
CA LYS A 570 -0.13 24.76 -9.96
C LYS A 570 -1.48 24.15 -10.31
N ILE A 571 -1.77 22.93 -9.86
CA ILE A 571 -3.10 22.34 -9.99
C ILE A 571 -3.86 22.59 -8.68
N PRO A 572 -5.06 23.20 -8.72
CA PRO A 572 -5.85 23.44 -7.51
C PRO A 572 -6.10 22.15 -6.71
N ALA A 573 -6.08 22.26 -5.38
CA ALA A 573 -6.30 21.12 -4.49
C ALA A 573 -7.72 20.50 -4.63
N ASP A 574 -8.69 21.31 -5.08
CA ASP A 574 -10.07 20.92 -5.35
C ASP A 574 -10.34 20.64 -6.84
N ALA A 575 -9.31 20.60 -7.68
CA ALA A 575 -9.51 20.29 -9.10
C ALA A 575 -10.15 18.91 -9.25
N PRO A 576 -11.12 18.77 -10.18
CA PRO A 576 -11.86 17.53 -10.32
C PRO A 576 -10.92 16.39 -10.73
N PRO A 577 -11.23 15.14 -10.34
CA PRO A 577 -10.52 13.97 -10.84
C PRO A 577 -10.52 13.92 -12.37
N LEU A 578 -9.40 13.47 -12.93
CA LEU A 578 -9.19 13.23 -14.35
C LEU A 578 -9.24 11.72 -14.64
N GLU A 579 -9.56 11.38 -15.89
CA GLU A 579 -9.50 10.03 -16.43
C GLU A 579 -8.85 10.02 -17.83
N MET A 580 -8.22 8.91 -18.18
CA MET A 580 -7.79 8.64 -19.56
C MET A 580 -9.02 8.24 -20.39
N THR A 581 -8.96 8.45 -21.70
CA THR A 581 -9.98 8.03 -22.67
C THR A 581 -9.42 7.03 -23.69
N ALA A 582 -10.32 6.38 -24.45
CA ALA A 582 -9.97 5.45 -25.53
C ALA A 582 -9.11 6.06 -26.67
N SER A 583 -8.99 7.39 -26.75
CA SER A 583 -8.12 8.08 -27.72
C SER A 583 -6.75 8.45 -27.14
N GLY A 584 -6.38 7.93 -25.96
CA GLY A 584 -5.10 8.25 -25.32
C GLY A 584 -5.02 9.69 -24.79
N ARG A 585 -6.16 10.38 -24.69
CA ARG A 585 -6.28 11.76 -24.17
C ARG A 585 -6.85 11.77 -22.76
N VAL A 586 -6.53 12.81 -22.00
CA VAL A 586 -7.02 13.03 -20.63
C VAL A 586 -8.23 13.95 -20.64
N GLN A 587 -9.23 13.62 -19.83
CA GLN A 587 -10.41 14.46 -19.64
C GLN A 587 -10.79 14.55 -18.16
N THR A 588 -11.60 15.55 -17.81
CA THR A 588 -12.26 15.58 -16.50
C THR A 588 -13.22 14.40 -16.38
N MET A 589 -13.12 13.67 -15.28
CA MET A 589 -14.00 12.55 -14.98
C MET A 589 -15.46 13.01 -14.92
N PRO A 590 -16.43 12.27 -15.49
CA PRO A 590 -17.84 12.62 -15.39
C PRO A 590 -18.32 12.72 -13.94
N ALA A 591 -19.33 13.56 -13.67
CA ALA A 591 -19.84 13.81 -12.32
C ALA A 591 -20.20 12.51 -11.55
N ARG A 592 -20.78 11.52 -12.25
CA ARG A 592 -21.10 10.21 -11.67
C ARG A 592 -19.86 9.47 -11.15
N GLY A 593 -18.74 9.56 -11.86
CA GLY A 593 -17.46 8.97 -11.45
C GLY A 593 -16.85 9.72 -10.27
N GLN A 594 -16.88 11.05 -10.29
CA GLN A 594 -16.43 11.88 -9.18
C GLN A 594 -17.21 11.57 -7.89
N ASP A 595 -18.54 11.45 -8.00
CA ASP A 595 -19.41 11.10 -6.87
C ASP A 595 -19.14 9.70 -6.32
N PHE A 596 -18.91 8.73 -7.21
CA PHE A 596 -18.54 7.37 -6.81
C PHE A 596 -17.23 7.37 -6.02
N LEU A 597 -16.16 7.94 -6.57
CA LEU A 597 -14.85 7.97 -5.93
C LEU A 597 -14.92 8.73 -4.60
N LYS A 598 -15.56 9.90 -4.57
CA LYS A 598 -15.73 10.67 -3.33
C LYS A 598 -16.42 9.85 -2.25
N LYS A 599 -17.50 9.13 -2.57
CA LYS A 599 -18.22 8.29 -1.60
C LYS A 599 -17.36 7.13 -1.12
N TRP A 600 -16.71 6.44 -2.04
CA TRP A 600 -15.89 5.27 -1.72
C TRP A 600 -14.65 5.65 -0.91
N THR A 601 -13.85 6.62 -1.35
CA THR A 601 -12.67 7.07 -0.57
C THR A 601 -13.06 7.68 0.76
N SER A 602 -14.20 8.40 0.83
CA SER A 602 -14.72 8.90 2.12
C SER A 602 -15.12 7.77 3.06
N SER A 603 -15.59 6.64 2.54
CA SER A 603 -15.90 5.46 3.35
C SER A 603 -14.62 4.85 3.91
N LEU A 604 -13.56 4.73 3.10
CA LEU A 604 -12.26 4.21 3.51
C LEU A 604 -11.55 5.10 4.54
N ALA A 605 -11.74 6.41 4.46
CA ALA A 605 -11.21 7.38 5.42
C ALA A 605 -12.14 7.66 6.61
N GLY A 606 -13.17 6.83 6.85
CA GLY A 606 -14.14 6.97 7.94
C GLY A 606 -13.83 6.12 9.18
N VAL A 607 -14.65 6.24 10.23
CA VAL A 607 -14.59 5.38 11.45
C VAL A 607 -14.86 3.90 11.16
N ASN A 608 -15.65 3.63 10.13
CA ASN A 608 -16.04 2.30 9.74
C ASN A 608 -15.66 2.07 8.28
N PRO A 609 -14.36 1.85 8.00
CA PRO A 609 -13.90 1.71 6.64
C PRO A 609 -14.47 0.45 5.98
N ARG A 610 -14.85 0.60 4.71
CA ARG A 610 -15.46 -0.44 3.87
C ARG A 610 -14.74 -0.53 2.53
N VAL A 611 -13.98 -1.60 2.31
CA VAL A 611 -13.32 -1.83 1.03
C VAL A 611 -14.33 -2.01 -0.10
N VAL A 612 -15.39 -2.79 0.16
CA VAL A 612 -16.52 -2.95 -0.74
C VAL A 612 -17.57 -1.88 -0.40
N PRO A 613 -17.96 -1.00 -1.34
CA PRO A 613 -19.02 -0.03 -1.11
C PRO A 613 -20.34 -0.70 -0.72
N ASP A 614 -21.07 -0.12 0.24
CA ASP A 614 -22.39 -0.60 0.63
C ASP A 614 -23.37 -0.52 -0.55
N THR A 615 -24.12 -1.60 -0.80
CA THR A 615 -25.12 -1.68 -1.88
C THR A 615 -26.39 -0.88 -1.60
N SER A 616 -26.64 -0.54 -0.33
CA SER A 616 -27.71 0.36 0.09
C SER A 616 -27.13 1.74 0.39
N ALA A 617 -27.62 2.77 -0.29
CA ALA A 617 -27.29 4.17 0.00
C ALA A 617 -27.81 4.63 1.38
N GLN A 618 -27.35 4.03 2.48
CA GLN A 618 -27.48 4.55 3.83
C GLN A 618 -26.14 5.12 4.27
N VAL A 619 -25.85 6.36 3.86
CA VAL A 619 -24.96 7.20 4.66
C VAL A 619 -25.83 7.79 5.77
N ALA A 620 -25.86 7.14 6.93
CA ALA A 620 -26.47 7.70 8.12
C ALA A 620 -25.65 7.32 9.37
N GLY A 621 -24.90 8.30 9.88
CA GLY A 621 -24.26 8.26 11.19
C GLY A 621 -23.97 9.69 11.62
N GLY A 622 -24.65 10.15 12.67
CA GLY A 622 -24.56 11.51 13.22
C GLY A 622 -23.19 11.86 13.82
N PRO A 623 -23.07 13.05 14.45
CA PRO A 623 -21.78 13.58 14.90
C PRO A 623 -21.15 12.71 16.00
N LEU A 624 -19.87 12.36 15.77
CA LEU A 624 -19.05 11.46 16.56
C LEU A 624 -18.41 12.13 17.80
N PRO A 625 -18.23 11.39 18.91
CA PRO A 625 -17.19 11.67 19.91
C PRO A 625 -15.79 11.53 19.28
N ILE A 626 -14.81 12.30 19.76
CA ILE A 626 -13.52 12.56 19.07
C ILE A 626 -12.39 11.56 19.41
N SER A 627 -12.49 10.84 20.53
CA SER A 627 -11.47 9.91 21.07
C SER A 627 -11.65 8.49 20.52
N ALA A 628 -11.52 8.36 19.21
CA ALA A 628 -12.47 7.56 18.48
C ALA A 628 -11.93 6.84 17.25
N LEU A 629 -11.40 7.67 16.36
CA LEU A 629 -10.85 7.21 15.11
C LEU A 629 -9.47 6.57 15.38
N PRO A 630 -9.04 5.59 14.60
CA PRO A 630 -7.65 5.14 14.55
C PRO A 630 -6.77 6.28 14.05
N ARG A 631 -5.63 6.55 14.68
CA ARG A 631 -4.75 7.64 14.22
C ARG A 631 -4.03 7.25 12.93
N PRO A 632 -4.05 8.09 11.87
CA PRO A 632 -3.01 7.94 10.85
C PRO A 632 -1.69 7.97 11.62
N SER A 633 -0.83 6.99 11.37
CA SER A 633 0.50 7.02 11.93
C SER A 633 1.14 8.28 11.36
N LEU A 634 1.19 9.33 12.18
CA LEU A 634 2.00 10.49 11.87
C LEU A 634 3.43 9.95 11.84
N LEU A 635 3.91 9.52 10.68
CA LEU A 635 5.28 9.02 10.55
C LEU A 635 6.29 10.16 10.44
N SER A 636 5.80 11.40 10.36
CA SER A 636 6.58 12.63 10.35
C SER A 636 6.68 13.30 11.73
N LEU A 637 5.58 13.44 12.47
CA LEU A 637 5.52 14.38 13.62
C LEU A 637 6.02 13.86 14.99
N PRO A 638 5.77 12.61 15.44
CA PRO A 638 6.37 12.09 16.66
C PRO A 638 7.88 11.88 16.49
N CYS A 639 8.34 11.75 15.24
CA CYS A 639 9.75 11.60 14.94
C CYS A 639 10.57 12.86 15.19
N GLN A 640 9.94 14.04 15.21
CA GLN A 640 10.59 15.35 15.36
C GLN A 640 10.56 15.91 16.79
N SER A 641 9.65 15.47 17.67
CA SER A 641 9.39 16.16 18.95
C SER A 641 10.17 15.66 20.18
N SER A 642 11.08 14.68 20.06
CA SER A 642 11.75 14.08 21.23
C SER A 642 13.11 14.67 21.62
N LEU A 643 13.42 15.92 21.25
CA LEU A 643 14.69 16.55 21.65
C LEU A 643 14.48 18.03 22.00
N ASP A 644 14.07 18.28 23.25
CA ASP A 644 14.50 19.44 24.01
C ASP A 644 14.45 19.12 25.51
N SER A 645 15.62 18.71 26.01
CA SER A 645 15.88 18.40 27.42
C SER A 645 16.03 19.69 28.24
N THR A 646 14.96 20.46 28.45
CA THR A 646 14.95 21.51 29.50
C THR A 646 13.58 21.81 30.11
N THR A 647 12.48 21.15 29.70
CA THR A 647 11.17 21.39 30.34
C THR A 647 10.86 20.34 31.40
N THR A 648 10.48 20.83 32.58
CA THR A 648 10.19 20.07 33.80
C THR A 648 9.17 18.94 33.58
N ALA A 649 9.40 17.82 34.28
CA ALA A 649 8.68 16.55 34.19
C ALA A 649 7.13 16.61 34.31
N ALA A 650 6.54 17.77 34.64
CA ALA A 650 5.10 17.96 34.74
C ALA A 650 4.40 18.23 33.38
N VAL A 651 5.13 18.67 32.34
CA VAL A 651 4.53 18.94 31.00
C VAL A 651 4.53 17.69 30.11
N LEU A 652 5.48 16.78 30.31
CA LEU A 652 5.62 15.50 29.60
C LEU A 652 4.45 14.52 29.81
N ALA A 653 3.65 14.69 30.86
CA ALA A 653 2.47 13.85 31.11
C ALA A 653 1.25 14.21 30.22
N SER A 654 1.26 15.37 29.56
CA SER A 654 0.10 15.91 28.82
C SER A 654 0.20 15.79 27.30
N ARG A 655 1.37 15.42 26.78
CA ARG A 655 1.63 15.25 25.34
C ARG A 655 2.28 13.89 25.10
N GLY A 656 1.51 12.85 25.43
CA GLY A 656 1.85 11.49 25.04
C GLY A 656 1.85 11.36 23.52
N CYS A 657 2.68 10.44 23.02
CA CYS A 657 2.56 9.85 21.69
C CYS A 657 1.07 9.68 21.34
N PRO A 658 0.62 10.00 20.13
CA PRO A 658 -0.79 10.33 19.92
C PRO A 658 -1.75 9.15 20.21
N TYR A 659 -1.32 7.91 20.40
CA TYR A 659 -2.19 6.88 20.97
C TYR A 659 -2.35 7.02 22.50
N GLY A 660 -3.31 7.83 22.96
CA GLY A 660 -3.77 7.75 24.36
C GLY A 660 -4.54 8.95 24.90
N LYS A 661 -5.88 8.83 24.93
CA LYS A 661 -6.60 9.13 26.18
C LYS A 661 -7.16 7.81 26.71
N ARG A 662 -6.53 7.34 27.78
CA ARG A 662 -6.70 5.99 28.34
C ARG A 662 -8.00 5.90 29.13
N THR A 663 -8.81 4.87 28.90
CA THR A 663 -9.80 4.38 29.85
C THR A 663 -9.53 2.92 30.14
N PHE A 664 -9.09 2.62 31.37
CA PHE A 664 -8.95 1.25 31.87
C PHE A 664 -10.28 0.77 32.45
N VAL A 665 -10.69 -0.44 32.10
CA VAL A 665 -11.73 -1.17 32.83
C VAL A 665 -11.08 -2.33 33.57
N ASN A 666 -10.55 -2.07 34.77
CA ASN A 666 -10.22 -3.13 35.72
C ASN A 666 -11.53 -3.62 36.36
N ARG A 667 -12.14 -4.69 35.83
CA ARG A 667 -13.14 -5.45 36.58
C ARG A 667 -12.47 -6.62 37.30
N VAL A 668 -12.04 -6.37 38.54
CA VAL A 668 -11.85 -7.43 39.53
C VAL A 668 -13.19 -7.60 40.26
N PRO A 669 -13.77 -8.82 40.35
CA PRO A 669 -14.95 -9.03 41.17
C PRO A 669 -14.53 -8.92 42.65
N ARG A 670 -15.14 -7.98 43.38
CA ARG A 670 -15.11 -8.03 44.84
C ARG A 670 -16.19 -9.01 45.28
N ASN A 671 -15.80 -10.00 46.08
CA ASN A 671 -16.69 -10.76 46.94
C ASN A 671 -17.39 -9.83 47.95
#